data_AF-A0A250JTA3-F1
#
_entry.id   AF-A0A250JTA3-F1
#
_cell.length_a   1.000
_cell.length_b   1.000
_cell.length_c   1.000
_cell.angle_alpha   90.00
_cell.angle_beta   90.00
_cell.angle_gamma   90.00
#
_symmetry.space_group_name_H-M   'P 1'
#
loop_
_entity.id
_entity.type
_entity.pdbx_description
1 polymer ?
#
loop_
_entity_poly.entity_id
_entity_poly.type
_entity_poly.pdbx_seq_one_letter_code
_entity_poly.pdbx_strand_id
1 'polypeptide(L)'
;MMRSFRLIRVAVVGLSLAWTAPTFAQSFEGLDLSGQSKKKKRPTKKKKRPTRKARTDKAKPAPVQDEAGDDDAAASSIEAPTTVAPAEAAPAPAPTPASPPANTGSMGMGLDLTQEAPKPAAPTMSFDAVDVSGKTADRQRLDVAVSLFKNDEYEKASMAAHELLEDPKLAGLHTEARYVLAKSLYRMGMYHSSLGEFSKILSLGPSTKFFKTSLEWLFFISRKTKNETVILDEIARHANQEFPEKYRNEFRYLLARYHFVRGRALDQVGQPEEADKSFSEVKRLALTIPRTDPFFPRAKYLEGLSSFRNGSRQKDAAAKRANGEMLAAIEAMKEVVRLTRPVAGKTPEQAKADKSLRELAFMQLARTHYGMQQNRFALFYLGKVERGNTQWLESLFESAWANYRVGQYEQALGNLITLSSPFFREEYFPEALILKAVIYYENCRYRESTSILGDFERTYLPVHDQLEALVKKNMEASEYYSVLADVQKKNKEGLEKNETDLILERILRLALTDQDLRKTNDSILELEAEMDAFANRADTFKYSELSKSLLDGLKVQRTALISKAGIMAKGKLETELVALKQLLANGLRIKFETTTKEKEFLEEQLKAGGRTAIVKKYKYSVAVQDDQLYWPYEGEYWRDELGTYQYTMTKGCIERDTANRNVQSAEAM
;
A
#
# COMPACT_ATOMS: atom_id res chain seq x y z
N MET A 1 38.71 -3.67 -46.79
CA MET A 1 38.21 -4.44 -45.65
C MET A 1 38.42 -3.63 -44.38
N MET A 2 37.39 -2.89 -43.92
CA MET A 2 37.37 -2.09 -42.68
C MET A 2 35.96 -1.50 -42.50
N ARG A 3 35.62 -1.08 -41.27
CA ARG A 3 34.32 -0.52 -40.80
C ARG A 3 33.23 -1.61 -40.63
N SER A 4 32.80 -2.04 -39.43
CA SER A 4 32.63 -1.47 -38.07
C SER A 4 31.23 -0.90 -37.79
N PHE A 5 30.41 -1.75 -37.16
CA PHE A 5 29.42 -1.47 -36.12
C PHE A 5 28.88 -0.03 -35.95
N ARG A 6 27.61 0.16 -36.33
CA ARG A 6 26.62 1.07 -35.70
C ARG A 6 25.24 0.75 -36.29
N LEU A 7 24.31 0.19 -35.48
CA LEU A 7 22.82 0.25 -35.63
C LEU A 7 22.06 -0.77 -34.73
N ILE A 8 22.22 -0.75 -33.39
CA ILE A 8 21.20 -1.29 -32.46
C ILE A 8 21.15 -0.43 -31.19
N ARG A 9 20.36 0.66 -31.19
CA ARG A 9 20.05 1.48 -30.01
C ARG A 9 18.75 2.32 -30.15
N VAL A 10 17.63 1.74 -30.58
CA VAL A 10 16.27 2.29 -30.37
C VAL A 10 15.26 1.13 -30.27
N ALA A 11 14.98 0.61 -29.06
CA ALA A 11 13.89 -0.34 -28.80
C ALA A 11 13.66 -0.65 -27.29
N VAL A 12 13.64 0.35 -26.40
CA VAL A 12 13.18 0.16 -25.00
C VAL A 12 12.40 1.40 -24.51
N VAL A 13 11.26 1.67 -25.14
CA VAL A 13 10.22 2.58 -24.62
C VAL A 13 8.86 1.97 -24.97
N GLY A 14 7.99 1.81 -23.97
CA GLY A 14 6.58 1.47 -24.16
C GLY A 14 6.25 0.00 -24.42
N LEU A 15 6.34 -0.87 -23.39
CA LEU A 15 5.59 -2.14 -23.38
C LEU A 15 5.43 -2.73 -21.97
N SER A 16 4.32 -2.37 -21.31
CA SER A 16 3.79 -3.08 -20.14
C SER A 16 2.30 -2.72 -19.94
N LEU A 17 1.46 -3.14 -20.89
CA LEU A 17 0.01 -2.94 -20.87
C LEU A 17 -0.66 -4.31 -20.99
N ALA A 18 -0.79 -5.01 -19.86
CA ALA A 18 -1.57 -6.26 -19.77
C ALA A 18 -1.94 -6.60 -18.31
N TRP A 19 -3.24 -6.58 -18.02
CA TRP A 19 -3.95 -7.46 -17.08
C TRP A 19 -3.28 -7.73 -15.72
N THR A 20 -3.55 -6.85 -14.76
CA THR A 20 -3.27 -7.06 -13.33
C THR A 20 -4.22 -8.10 -12.73
N ALA A 21 -3.69 -9.27 -12.34
CA ALA A 21 -4.39 -10.22 -11.47
C ALA A 21 -3.93 -9.98 -10.01
N PRO A 22 -4.81 -9.59 -9.09
CA PRO A 22 -4.40 -9.08 -7.78
C PRO A 22 -3.80 -10.16 -6.88
N THR A 23 -2.81 -9.77 -6.07
CA THR A 23 -2.27 -10.61 -4.99
C THR A 23 -3.33 -10.92 -3.95
N PHE A 24 -3.40 -12.20 -3.56
CA PHE A 24 -4.13 -12.65 -2.39
C PHE A 24 -3.62 -11.92 -1.12
N ALA A 25 -4.35 -10.89 -0.67
CA ALA A 25 -4.62 -10.79 0.76
C ALA A 25 -5.14 -12.17 1.20
N GLN A 26 -4.61 -12.72 2.29
CA GLN A 26 -4.75 -14.15 2.61
C GLN A 26 -6.21 -14.58 2.64
N SER A 27 -6.70 -15.14 1.53
CA SER A 27 -8.02 -15.74 1.45
C SER A 27 -8.02 -16.89 2.44
N PHE A 28 -8.70 -16.70 3.56
CA PHE A 28 -8.57 -17.55 4.72
C PHE A 28 -9.29 -18.88 4.43
N GLU A 29 -8.58 -19.81 3.80
CA GLU A 29 -9.04 -21.18 3.49
C GLU A 29 -9.31 -21.94 4.80
N GLY A 30 -10.47 -21.67 5.40
CA GLY A 30 -10.89 -22.15 6.72
C GLY A 30 -12.38 -22.46 6.86
N LEU A 31 -13.20 -22.14 5.85
CA LEU A 31 -14.62 -22.48 5.76
C LEU A 31 -14.87 -23.70 4.85
N ASP A 32 -14.16 -24.79 5.13
CA ASP A 32 -14.45 -26.08 4.49
C ASP A 32 -15.67 -26.73 5.14
N LEU A 33 -16.85 -26.20 4.81
CA LEU A 33 -18.16 -26.74 5.22
C LEU A 33 -18.53 -28.05 4.49
N SER A 34 -17.56 -28.79 3.94
CA SER A 34 -17.79 -30.11 3.35
C SER A 34 -17.74 -31.21 4.42
N GLY A 35 -18.89 -31.47 5.06
CA GLY A 35 -19.02 -32.51 6.07
C GLY A 35 -18.65 -33.90 5.55
N GLN A 36 -17.54 -34.48 6.05
CA GLN A 36 -17.12 -35.83 5.69
C GLN A 36 -18.16 -36.87 6.12
N SER A 37 -18.94 -37.39 5.17
CA SER A 37 -19.85 -38.52 5.42
C SER A 37 -19.05 -39.80 5.74
N LYS A 38 -19.01 -40.19 7.02
CA LYS A 38 -18.38 -41.43 7.48
C LYS A 38 -19.13 -42.65 6.95
N LYS A 39 -18.72 -43.19 5.79
CA LYS A 39 -19.20 -44.49 5.30
C LYS A 39 -18.85 -45.60 6.31
N LYS A 40 -19.89 -46.16 6.95
CA LYS A 40 -19.76 -47.32 7.86
C LYS A 40 -19.08 -48.50 7.15
N LYS A 41 -18.01 -49.02 7.73
CA LYS A 41 -17.43 -50.33 7.36
C LYS A 41 -18.46 -51.43 7.65
N ARG A 42 -18.64 -52.38 6.72
CA ARG A 42 -19.38 -53.64 6.90
C ARG A 42 -18.37 -54.80 6.76
N PRO A 43 -18.46 -55.87 7.57
CA PRO A 43 -17.31 -56.77 7.77
C PRO A 43 -17.08 -57.77 6.64
N THR A 44 -15.82 -58.22 6.54
CA THR A 44 -15.30 -59.14 5.53
C THR A 44 -15.83 -60.57 5.66
N LYS A 45 -16.17 -61.21 4.53
CA LYS A 45 -16.14 -62.68 4.39
C LYS A 45 -15.38 -63.08 3.12
N LYS A 46 -14.42 -64.00 3.27
CA LYS A 46 -13.59 -64.56 2.19
C LYS A 46 -14.41 -65.51 1.30
N LYS A 47 -14.21 -65.49 -0.03
CA LYS A 47 -13.89 -66.69 -0.86
C LYS A 47 -13.65 -66.36 -2.36
N LYS A 48 -12.51 -66.86 -2.86
CA LYS A 48 -12.20 -67.45 -4.19
C LYS A 48 -12.84 -66.88 -5.49
N ARG A 49 -11.97 -66.37 -6.38
CA ARG A 49 -12.03 -66.55 -7.87
C ARG A 49 -11.94 -68.06 -8.24
N PRO A 50 -12.20 -68.53 -9.49
CA PRO A 50 -12.25 -67.84 -10.80
C PRO A 50 -13.65 -67.98 -11.49
N THR A 51 -13.95 -67.73 -12.78
CA THR A 51 -13.23 -67.99 -14.06
C THR A 51 -13.81 -67.18 -15.24
N ARG A 52 -13.22 -67.37 -16.44
CA ARG A 52 -13.29 -66.57 -17.68
C ARG A 52 -14.12 -67.28 -18.77
N LYS A 53 -14.95 -66.54 -19.54
CA LYS A 53 -15.54 -66.80 -20.91
C LYS A 53 -16.76 -65.86 -21.09
N ALA A 54 -17.23 -65.45 -22.28
CA ALA A 54 -16.65 -65.24 -23.63
C ALA A 54 -17.65 -64.36 -24.46
N ARG A 55 -17.24 -63.93 -25.67
CA ARG A 55 -18.03 -63.65 -26.93
C ARG A 55 -19.58 -63.76 -26.85
N THR A 56 -20.44 -62.97 -27.53
CA THR A 56 -20.36 -61.96 -28.63
C THR A 56 -21.74 -61.20 -28.68
N ASP A 57 -22.16 -60.33 -29.61
CA ASP A 57 -21.67 -59.83 -30.92
C ASP A 57 -22.06 -58.34 -31.18
N LYS A 58 -22.33 -57.93 -32.43
CA LYS A 58 -22.72 -56.60 -32.93
C LYS A 58 -24.24 -56.35 -32.96
N ALA A 59 -24.66 -55.08 -32.87
CA ALA A 59 -25.41 -54.38 -33.95
C ALA A 59 -25.71 -52.90 -33.60
N LYS A 60 -25.65 -52.03 -34.61
CA LYS A 60 -26.29 -50.69 -34.71
C LYS A 60 -27.35 -50.80 -35.82
N PRO A 61 -28.46 -50.05 -35.82
CA PRO A 61 -28.43 -48.67 -36.37
C PRO A 61 -29.34 -47.67 -35.62
N ALA A 62 -29.47 -46.46 -36.19
CA ALA A 62 -30.30 -45.32 -35.77
C ALA A 62 -31.21 -44.90 -36.96
N PRO A 63 -31.74 -43.67 -37.06
CA PRO A 63 -32.79 -43.03 -36.24
C PRO A 63 -34.01 -42.52 -37.09
N VAL A 64 -35.12 -42.18 -36.43
CA VAL A 64 -36.28 -41.38 -36.95
C VAL A 64 -36.83 -40.64 -35.71
N GLN A 65 -36.96 -39.30 -35.59
CA GLN A 65 -37.75 -38.28 -36.31
C GLN A 65 -39.28 -38.45 -36.20
N ASP A 66 -39.97 -37.36 -35.83
CA ASP A 66 -41.38 -37.08 -36.14
C ASP A 66 -41.61 -35.55 -36.08
N GLU A 67 -42.51 -35.06 -36.93
CA GLU A 67 -42.81 -33.65 -37.23
C GLU A 67 -43.96 -33.11 -36.34
N ALA A 68 -44.00 -31.84 -35.93
CA ALA A 68 -44.40 -30.61 -36.65
C ALA A 68 -45.91 -30.51 -37.00
N GLY A 69 -46.44 -29.29 -36.90
CA GLY A 69 -47.84 -28.94 -37.14
C GLY A 69 -48.11 -27.49 -36.78
N ASP A 70 -48.27 -26.65 -37.81
CA ASP A 70 -48.64 -25.23 -37.78
C ASP A 70 -50.13 -25.05 -37.34
N ASP A 71 -50.78 -23.88 -37.27
CA ASP A 71 -50.61 -22.68 -38.09
C ASP A 71 -51.34 -21.42 -37.54
N ASP A 72 -51.18 -20.34 -38.29
CA ASP A 72 -52.09 -19.21 -38.52
C ASP A 72 -51.89 -17.84 -37.83
N ALA A 73 -52.17 -16.79 -38.61
CA ALA A 73 -51.65 -15.44 -38.42
C ALA A 73 -52.62 -14.33 -38.87
N ALA A 74 -52.45 -13.09 -38.34
CA ALA A 74 -52.79 -11.79 -38.95
C ALA A 74 -52.65 -10.66 -37.91
N ALA A 75 -52.55 -9.35 -38.21
CA ALA A 75 -51.89 -8.55 -39.27
C ALA A 75 -52.31 -7.06 -39.06
N SER A 76 -51.62 -6.11 -39.71
CA SER A 76 -51.80 -4.62 -39.66
C SER A 76 -51.34 -3.95 -38.34
N SER A 77 -50.46 -2.94 -38.25
CA SER A 77 -49.94 -1.83 -39.09
C SER A 77 -50.62 -0.47 -38.85
N ILE A 78 -49.84 0.56 -38.48
CA ILE A 78 -49.88 1.95 -39.01
C ILE A 78 -48.71 2.79 -38.43
N GLU A 79 -47.91 3.33 -39.36
CA GLU A 79 -47.14 4.60 -39.44
C GLU A 79 -46.23 5.15 -38.31
N ALA A 80 -45.17 5.82 -38.79
CA ALA A 80 -44.19 6.62 -38.06
C ALA A 80 -44.52 8.14 -38.13
N PRO A 81 -43.68 9.00 -37.53
CA PRO A 81 -42.96 9.92 -38.41
C PRO A 81 -41.46 10.10 -38.08
N THR A 82 -40.80 10.94 -38.88
CA THR A 82 -39.37 10.92 -39.22
C THR A 82 -38.56 12.15 -38.74
N THR A 83 -37.24 12.11 -39.00
CA THR A 83 -36.27 13.25 -39.05
C THR A 83 -35.68 13.71 -37.70
N VAL A 84 -34.43 14.20 -37.56
CA VAL A 84 -33.31 14.51 -38.48
C VAL A 84 -31.97 14.06 -37.84
N ALA A 85 -30.97 13.68 -38.65
CA ALA A 85 -29.54 13.67 -38.26
C ALA A 85 -28.72 14.56 -39.23
N PRO A 86 -27.60 15.18 -38.80
CA PRO A 86 -26.62 15.75 -39.72
C PRO A 86 -25.25 15.05 -39.62
N ALA A 87 -24.61 14.87 -40.77
CA ALA A 87 -23.25 14.35 -40.91
C ALA A 87 -22.31 15.39 -41.54
N GLU A 88 -21.08 15.42 -41.02
CA GLU A 88 -19.78 15.60 -41.71
C GLU A 88 -19.65 16.52 -42.95
N ALA A 89 -18.76 17.53 -42.87
CA ALA A 89 -18.14 18.18 -44.03
C ALA A 89 -16.80 18.89 -43.71
N ALA A 90 -15.80 18.66 -44.57
CA ALA A 90 -14.52 19.40 -44.76
C ALA A 90 -14.13 19.21 -46.25
N PRO A 91 -13.34 20.08 -46.95
CA PRO A 91 -12.07 20.69 -46.47
C PRO A 91 -11.71 22.13 -46.97
N ALA A 92 -10.53 22.63 -46.50
CA ALA A 92 -9.51 23.61 -47.00
C ALA A 92 -9.74 24.53 -48.25
N PRO A 93 -8.98 25.66 -48.49
CA PRO A 93 -7.62 26.01 -47.99
C PRO A 93 -7.36 27.52 -47.62
N ALA A 94 -6.07 27.89 -47.43
CA ALA A 94 -5.55 29.20 -46.98
C ALA A 94 -5.24 30.24 -48.11
N PRO A 95 -4.93 31.52 -47.79
CA PRO A 95 -3.52 31.98 -47.88
C PRO A 95 -3.08 33.12 -46.90
N THR A 96 -1.78 33.46 -46.94
CA THR A 96 -1.07 34.61 -46.32
C THR A 96 -0.51 35.56 -47.41
N PRO A 97 0.34 36.59 -47.14
CA PRO A 97 0.31 37.71 -46.19
C PRO A 97 0.56 39.11 -46.85
N ALA A 98 0.34 40.24 -46.16
CA ALA A 98 0.95 41.55 -46.51
C ALA A 98 0.89 42.63 -45.41
N SER A 99 1.82 43.60 -45.46
CA SER A 99 1.89 44.89 -44.74
C SER A 99 2.46 45.94 -45.71
N PRO A 100 2.76 47.20 -45.32
CA PRO A 100 1.95 48.26 -44.69
C PRO A 100 1.81 49.49 -45.63
N PRO A 101 1.29 50.64 -45.17
CA PRO A 101 2.07 51.90 -45.32
C PRO A 101 2.01 52.77 -44.03
N ALA A 102 3.05 53.45 -43.56
CA ALA A 102 3.88 54.49 -44.20
C ALA A 102 3.09 55.76 -44.54
N ASN A 103 3.33 56.86 -43.82
CA ASN A 103 2.89 58.19 -44.23
C ASN A 103 4.08 59.15 -44.33
N THR A 104 4.07 59.94 -45.40
CA THR A 104 4.98 61.06 -45.73
C THR A 104 4.64 62.27 -44.84
N GLY A 105 5.34 63.41 -44.80
CA GLY A 105 6.55 64.01 -45.40
C GLY A 105 6.85 65.28 -44.55
N SER A 106 7.72 66.25 -44.83
CA SER A 106 8.56 66.63 -45.97
C SER A 106 9.70 67.52 -45.44
N MET A 107 10.79 67.68 -46.20
CA MET A 107 11.87 68.63 -45.88
C MET A 107 11.47 70.10 -46.11
N GLY A 108 12.20 71.03 -45.49
CA GLY A 108 12.10 72.49 -45.72
C GLY A 108 13.27 73.28 -45.11
N MET A 109 14.22 73.71 -45.95
CA MET A 109 15.46 74.42 -45.60
C MET A 109 15.30 75.79 -44.90
N GLY A 110 16.30 76.22 -44.11
CA GLY A 110 16.46 77.63 -43.72
C GLY A 110 17.54 77.94 -42.65
N LEU A 111 18.61 78.63 -43.09
CA LEU A 111 19.66 79.38 -42.35
C LEU A 111 19.18 80.17 -41.09
N ASP A 112 20.00 80.60 -40.11
CA ASP A 112 21.44 80.45 -39.75
C ASP A 112 21.69 81.17 -38.37
N LEU A 113 22.92 81.16 -37.87
CA LEU A 113 23.53 82.06 -36.87
C LEU A 113 23.27 81.80 -35.37
N THR A 114 24.07 80.90 -34.80
CA THR A 114 25.08 81.31 -33.78
C THR A 114 26.10 80.20 -33.56
N GLN A 115 27.38 80.47 -33.86
CA GLN A 115 28.48 79.57 -33.57
C GLN A 115 29.01 79.81 -32.16
N GLU A 116 29.22 78.76 -31.36
CA GLU A 116 30.42 78.70 -30.52
C GLU A 116 30.83 77.24 -30.22
N ALA A 117 32.07 76.90 -30.58
CA ALA A 117 32.78 75.66 -30.27
C ALA A 117 34.28 75.90 -30.56
N PRO A 118 35.24 75.06 -30.08
CA PRO A 118 35.09 73.86 -29.25
C PRO A 118 36.06 73.80 -28.03
N LYS A 119 35.94 72.75 -27.21
CA LYS A 119 37.11 72.11 -26.56
C LYS A 119 36.83 70.62 -26.28
N PRO A 120 37.78 69.70 -26.51
CA PRO A 120 37.54 68.27 -26.39
C PRO A 120 37.66 67.79 -24.93
N ALA A 121 36.71 66.95 -24.49
CA ALA A 121 36.87 66.19 -23.25
C ALA A 121 37.75 64.95 -23.50
N ALA A 122 38.66 64.69 -22.56
CA ALA A 122 39.61 63.57 -22.62
C ALA A 122 38.91 62.20 -22.49
N PRO A 123 39.51 61.10 -22.99
CA PRO A 123 38.98 59.76 -22.80
C PRO A 123 38.93 59.40 -21.32
N THR A 124 37.73 59.21 -20.78
CA THR A 124 37.53 58.60 -19.46
C THR A 124 37.92 57.14 -19.53
N MET A 125 39.16 56.84 -19.12
CA MET A 125 39.61 55.50 -18.83
C MET A 125 38.73 54.91 -17.73
N SER A 126 37.81 54.02 -18.09
CA SER A 126 37.12 53.19 -17.11
C SER A 126 38.16 52.30 -16.45
N PHE A 127 38.45 52.54 -15.17
CA PHE A 127 39.28 51.63 -14.38
C PHE A 127 38.54 50.29 -14.26
N ASP A 128 38.98 49.30 -15.04
CA ASP A 128 38.77 47.91 -14.67
C ASP A 128 39.35 47.72 -13.25
N ALA A 129 38.48 47.36 -12.31
CA ALA A 129 38.90 47.11 -10.95
C ALA A 129 39.77 45.85 -10.92
N VAL A 130 41.09 46.04 -10.83
CA VAL A 130 42.06 44.95 -10.66
C VAL A 130 41.78 44.26 -9.33
N ASP A 131 41.10 43.12 -9.39
CA ASP A 131 40.78 42.32 -8.21
C ASP A 131 42.05 41.71 -7.60
N VAL A 132 42.37 42.17 -6.40
CA VAL A 132 43.52 41.72 -5.60
C VAL A 132 43.34 40.28 -5.09
N SER A 133 42.18 39.63 -5.30
CA SER A 133 41.95 38.23 -4.94
C SER A 133 42.48 37.19 -5.94
N GLY A 134 42.83 37.61 -7.17
CA GLY A 134 43.32 36.71 -8.22
C GLY A 134 42.26 35.72 -8.76
N LYS A 135 40.98 35.93 -8.45
CA LYS A 135 39.85 35.14 -8.95
C LYS A 135 39.21 35.83 -10.16
N THR A 136 38.64 35.05 -11.07
CA THR A 136 37.80 35.61 -12.15
C THR A 136 36.52 36.22 -11.58
N ALA A 137 36.00 37.27 -12.21
CA ALA A 137 34.74 37.92 -11.83
C ALA A 137 33.58 36.91 -11.72
N ASP A 138 33.56 35.92 -12.61
CA ASP A 138 32.64 34.78 -12.60
C ASP A 138 32.67 34.00 -11.28
N ARG A 139 33.86 33.78 -10.71
CA ARG A 139 34.04 33.09 -9.43
C ARG A 139 33.58 33.95 -8.26
N GLN A 140 33.73 35.28 -8.34
CA GLN A 140 33.21 36.19 -7.31
C GLN A 140 31.68 36.07 -7.17
N ARG A 141 30.94 35.98 -8.29
CA ARG A 141 29.48 35.80 -8.27
C ARG A 141 29.06 34.52 -7.53
N LEU A 142 29.79 33.43 -7.73
CA LEU A 142 29.55 32.17 -7.01
C LEU A 142 29.92 32.29 -5.52
N ASP A 143 31.04 32.96 -5.20
CA ASP A 143 31.45 33.19 -3.82
C ASP A 143 30.44 34.09 -3.06
N VAL A 144 29.69 34.98 -3.75
CA VAL A 144 28.53 35.71 -3.21
C VAL A 144 27.34 34.78 -2.91
N ALA A 145 26.97 33.88 -3.82
CA ALA A 145 25.93 32.88 -3.53
C ALA A 145 26.30 31.98 -2.33
N VAL A 146 27.60 31.65 -2.20
CA VAL A 146 28.15 30.91 -1.05
C VAL A 146 28.17 31.75 0.24
N SER A 147 28.41 33.06 0.19
CA SER A 147 28.38 33.91 1.39
C SER A 147 26.96 34.11 1.90
N LEU A 148 25.99 34.36 1.01
CA LEU A 148 24.56 34.39 1.34
C LEU A 148 24.11 33.09 2.03
N PHE A 149 24.55 31.92 1.53
CA PHE A 149 24.26 30.64 2.18
C PHE A 149 24.87 30.53 3.59
N LYS A 150 26.06 31.09 3.82
CA LYS A 150 26.73 31.08 5.14
C LYS A 150 26.11 32.06 6.13
N ASN A 151 25.44 33.11 5.64
CA ASN A 151 24.73 34.11 6.44
C ASN A 151 23.27 33.70 6.76
N ASP A 152 22.91 32.43 6.52
CA ASP A 152 21.55 31.89 6.62
C ASP A 152 20.50 32.57 5.70
N GLU A 153 20.93 33.37 4.72
CA GLU A 153 20.08 34.04 3.73
C GLU A 153 19.69 33.10 2.57
N TYR A 154 19.12 31.93 2.90
CA TYR A 154 18.91 30.82 1.97
C TYR A 154 18.04 31.15 0.73
N GLU A 155 17.07 32.04 0.86
CA GLU A 155 16.25 32.52 -0.28
C GLU A 155 17.10 33.31 -1.29
N LYS A 156 17.93 34.25 -0.82
CA LYS A 156 18.83 35.01 -1.70
C LYS A 156 19.92 34.12 -2.28
N ALA A 157 20.47 33.21 -1.46
CA ALA A 157 21.48 32.25 -1.88
C ALA A 157 20.98 31.30 -2.97
N SER A 158 19.73 30.83 -2.89
CA SER A 158 19.13 29.98 -3.91
C SER A 158 18.85 30.75 -5.20
N MET A 159 18.27 31.96 -5.14
CA MET A 159 18.07 32.80 -6.33
C MET A 159 19.39 33.14 -7.04
N ALA A 160 20.41 33.62 -6.30
CA ALA A 160 21.72 33.91 -6.87
C ALA A 160 22.37 32.66 -7.48
N ALA A 161 22.32 31.52 -6.78
CA ALA A 161 22.84 30.26 -7.33
C ALA A 161 22.09 29.79 -8.59
N HIS A 162 20.80 30.10 -8.74
CA HIS A 162 20.03 29.79 -9.94
C HIS A 162 20.37 30.71 -11.11
N GLU A 163 20.57 32.01 -10.89
CA GLU A 163 21.02 32.95 -11.92
C GLU A 163 22.34 32.49 -12.57
N LEU A 164 23.26 31.92 -11.78
CA LEU A 164 24.50 31.32 -12.28
C LEU A 164 24.31 30.05 -13.12
N LEU A 165 23.16 29.35 -12.99
CA LEU A 165 22.84 28.16 -13.81
C LEU A 165 22.25 28.54 -15.16
N GLU A 166 21.54 29.67 -15.24
CA GLU A 166 20.91 30.14 -16.48
C GLU A 166 21.94 30.76 -17.44
N ASP A 167 23.07 31.32 -16.97
CA ASP A 167 24.14 31.82 -17.84
C ASP A 167 24.98 30.66 -18.43
N PRO A 168 24.92 30.40 -19.76
CA PRO A 168 25.67 29.31 -20.38
C PRO A 168 27.19 29.52 -20.36
N LYS A 169 27.67 30.76 -20.21
CA LYS A 169 29.10 31.07 -20.12
C LYS A 169 29.72 30.55 -18.83
N LEU A 170 28.89 30.39 -17.79
CA LEU A 170 29.29 29.91 -16.46
C LEU A 170 29.23 28.38 -16.31
N ALA A 171 29.15 27.62 -17.41
CA ALA A 171 29.05 26.16 -17.41
C ALA A 171 30.08 25.44 -16.51
N GLY A 172 31.30 25.96 -16.41
CA GLY A 172 32.34 25.42 -15.51
C GLY A 172 32.04 25.55 -14.01
N LEU A 173 31.16 26.49 -13.63
CA LEU A 173 30.72 26.74 -12.26
C LEU A 173 29.34 26.14 -11.95
N HIS A 174 28.56 25.72 -12.95
CA HIS A 174 27.19 25.21 -12.80
C HIS A 174 27.06 24.10 -11.77
N THR A 175 28.00 23.16 -11.69
CA THR A 175 27.90 22.05 -10.72
C THR A 175 28.02 22.56 -9.27
N GLU A 176 28.84 23.59 -9.02
CA GLU A 176 28.98 24.19 -7.68
C GLU A 176 27.81 25.10 -7.35
N ALA A 177 27.32 25.89 -8.32
CA ALA A 177 26.10 26.68 -8.18
C ALA A 177 24.88 25.80 -7.84
N ARG A 178 24.66 24.70 -8.59
CA ARG A 178 23.60 23.73 -8.32
C ARG A 178 23.74 23.08 -6.94
N TYR A 179 24.97 22.79 -6.49
CA TYR A 179 25.21 22.25 -5.15
C TYR A 179 24.88 23.25 -4.03
N VAL A 180 25.14 24.54 -4.23
CA VAL A 180 24.69 25.61 -3.31
C VAL A 180 23.17 25.71 -3.31
N LEU A 181 22.53 25.77 -4.49
CA LEU A 181 21.08 25.80 -4.64
C LEU A 181 20.39 24.63 -3.92
N ALA A 182 20.81 23.39 -4.17
CA ALA A 182 20.23 22.19 -3.57
C ALA A 182 20.30 22.21 -2.03
N LYS A 183 21.41 22.70 -1.47
CA LYS A 183 21.57 22.91 -0.02
C LYS A 183 20.69 24.03 0.53
N SER A 184 20.56 25.15 -0.17
CA SER A 184 19.67 26.25 0.24
C SER A 184 18.23 25.76 0.35
N LEU A 185 17.75 25.03 -0.66
CA LEU A 185 16.40 24.43 -0.67
C LEU A 185 16.19 23.47 0.51
N TYR A 186 17.17 22.60 0.81
CA TYR A 186 17.11 21.74 2.00
C TYR A 186 16.96 22.53 3.30
N ARG A 187 17.73 23.63 3.45
CA ARG A 187 17.67 24.50 4.64
C ARG A 187 16.36 25.27 4.75
N MET A 188 15.72 25.57 3.63
CA MET A 188 14.39 26.17 3.56
C MET A 188 13.25 25.18 3.85
N GLY A 189 13.54 23.89 4.01
CA GLY A 189 12.56 22.82 4.22
C GLY A 189 11.94 22.26 2.93
N MET A 190 12.45 22.65 1.76
CA MET A 190 11.97 22.23 0.44
C MET A 190 12.70 20.95 0.01
N TYR A 191 12.30 19.82 0.60
CA TYR A 191 13.00 18.55 0.46
C TYR A 191 12.82 17.91 -0.93
N HIS A 192 11.67 18.06 -1.57
CA HIS A 192 11.41 17.50 -2.91
C HIS A 192 12.13 18.30 -4.00
N SER A 193 12.13 19.63 -3.88
CA SER A 193 12.92 20.53 -4.74
C SER A 193 14.43 20.29 -4.57
N SER A 194 14.89 20.16 -3.31
CA SER A 194 16.30 19.85 -3.01
C SER A 194 16.73 18.51 -3.60
N LEU A 195 15.89 17.47 -3.48
CA LEU A 195 16.16 16.17 -4.08
C LEU A 195 16.31 16.27 -5.60
N GLY A 196 15.41 16.99 -6.28
CA GLY A 196 15.48 17.21 -7.72
C GLY A 196 16.81 17.82 -8.18
N GLU A 197 17.32 18.83 -7.47
CA GLU A 197 18.63 19.42 -7.78
C GLU A 197 19.82 18.49 -7.45
N PHE A 198 19.76 17.69 -6.38
CA PHE A 198 20.78 16.67 -6.12
C PHE A 198 20.76 15.55 -7.17
N SER A 199 19.60 15.06 -7.60
CA SER A 199 19.48 14.10 -8.71
C SER A 199 20.10 14.64 -10.01
N LYS A 200 19.93 15.94 -10.30
CA LYS A 200 20.57 16.62 -11.44
C LYS A 200 22.10 16.78 -11.31
N ILE A 201 22.68 16.63 -10.12
CA ILE A 201 24.15 16.54 -9.93
C ILE A 201 24.59 15.08 -10.10
N LEU A 202 23.85 14.14 -9.50
CA LEU A 202 24.16 12.72 -9.55
C LEU A 202 24.09 12.14 -10.98
N SER A 203 23.19 12.65 -11.83
CA SER A 203 23.10 12.26 -13.24
C SER A 203 24.32 12.62 -14.09
N LEU A 204 25.14 13.60 -13.66
CA LEU A 204 26.42 13.94 -14.29
C LEU A 204 27.52 12.88 -14.01
N GLY A 205 27.33 12.08 -12.97
CA GLY A 205 28.19 10.94 -12.65
C GLY A 205 29.43 11.24 -11.77
N PRO A 206 30.24 10.20 -11.51
CA PRO A 206 31.26 10.21 -10.45
C PRO A 206 32.48 11.11 -10.69
N SER A 207 32.66 11.63 -11.91
CA SER A 207 33.71 12.57 -12.26
C SER A 207 33.50 13.96 -11.65
N THR A 208 32.29 14.28 -11.19
CA THR A 208 32.00 15.58 -10.60
C THR A 208 32.44 15.67 -9.13
N LYS A 209 33.06 16.81 -8.76
CA LYS A 209 33.55 17.11 -7.40
C LYS A 209 32.51 16.87 -6.30
N PHE A 210 31.23 17.10 -6.61
CA PHE A 210 30.12 17.03 -5.65
C PHE A 210 29.37 15.70 -5.66
N PHE A 211 29.75 14.72 -6.50
CA PHE A 211 29.02 13.45 -6.62
C PHE A 211 28.90 12.70 -5.29
N LYS A 212 30.05 12.42 -4.63
CA LYS A 212 30.06 11.68 -3.36
C LYS A 212 29.27 12.39 -2.25
N THR A 213 29.37 13.72 -2.15
CA THR A 213 28.63 14.49 -1.15
C THR A 213 27.14 14.61 -1.48
N SER A 214 26.75 14.63 -2.76
CA SER A 214 25.34 14.61 -3.18
C SER A 214 24.68 13.27 -2.85
N LEU A 215 25.42 12.15 -2.89
CA LEU A 215 24.93 10.86 -2.38
C LEU A 215 24.67 10.92 -0.86
N GLU A 216 25.46 11.66 -0.08
CA GLU A 216 25.20 11.84 1.36
C GLU A 216 23.91 12.63 1.62
N TRP A 217 23.59 13.61 0.76
CA TRP A 217 22.37 14.40 0.85
C TRP A 217 21.08 13.60 0.65
N LEU A 218 21.11 12.50 -0.10
CA LEU A 218 19.98 11.57 -0.21
C LEU A 218 19.54 11.05 1.17
N PHE A 219 20.48 10.68 2.05
CA PHE A 219 20.16 10.19 3.40
C PHE A 219 19.65 11.32 4.30
N PHE A 220 20.18 12.54 4.17
CA PHE A 220 19.67 13.70 4.92
C PHE A 220 18.22 14.04 4.53
N ILE A 221 17.88 13.93 3.23
CA ILE A 221 16.51 14.10 2.71
C ILE A 221 15.60 12.96 3.19
N SER A 222 16.02 11.70 3.07
CA SER A 222 15.25 10.51 3.47
C SER A 222 14.80 10.53 4.94
N ARG A 223 15.62 11.13 5.82
CA ARG A 223 15.33 11.26 7.26
C ARG A 223 14.42 12.46 7.59
N LYS A 224 14.04 13.25 6.59
CA LYS A 224 13.19 14.45 6.72
C LYS A 224 11.87 14.32 5.97
N THR A 225 11.83 13.61 4.84
CA THR A 225 10.56 13.30 4.17
C THR A 225 9.74 12.31 4.99
N LYS A 226 8.41 12.43 4.90
CA LYS A 226 7.47 11.46 5.52
C LYS A 226 7.64 10.04 4.95
N ASN A 227 8.18 9.93 3.74
CA ASN A 227 8.30 8.66 3.02
C ASN A 227 9.69 8.46 2.41
N GLU A 228 10.46 7.54 3.01
CA GLU A 228 11.76 7.11 2.50
C GLU A 228 11.71 6.52 1.08
N THR A 229 10.55 6.09 0.54
CA THR A 229 10.50 5.52 -0.83
C THR A 229 10.84 6.53 -1.91
N VAL A 230 10.70 7.84 -1.64
CA VAL A 230 10.95 8.92 -2.60
C VAL A 230 12.40 8.91 -3.10
N ILE A 231 13.37 8.47 -2.29
CA ILE A 231 14.79 8.39 -2.68
C ILE A 231 15.25 7.01 -3.16
N LEU A 232 14.40 5.97 -3.11
CA LEU A 232 14.83 4.60 -3.40
C LEU A 232 15.21 4.40 -4.87
N ASP A 233 14.54 5.09 -5.79
CA ASP A 233 14.84 5.02 -7.22
C ASP A 233 16.17 5.71 -7.59
N GLU A 234 16.58 6.73 -6.82
CA GLU A 234 17.92 7.34 -6.92
C GLU A 234 19.00 6.40 -6.37
N ILE A 235 18.76 5.83 -5.19
CA ILE A 235 19.63 4.81 -4.56
C ILE A 235 19.88 3.64 -5.52
N ALA A 236 18.83 3.13 -6.17
CA ALA A 236 18.94 2.03 -7.12
C ALA A 236 19.75 2.41 -8.38
N ARG A 237 19.53 3.61 -8.93
CA ARG A 237 20.27 4.11 -10.11
C ARG A 237 21.78 4.25 -9.86
N HIS A 238 22.19 4.52 -8.62
CA HIS A 238 23.59 4.65 -8.24
C HIS A 238 24.18 3.42 -7.53
N ALA A 239 23.52 2.25 -7.57
CA ALA A 239 23.90 1.10 -6.76
C ALA A 239 25.29 0.49 -7.04
N ASN A 240 25.85 0.74 -8.22
CA ASN A 240 27.20 0.29 -8.60
C ASN A 240 28.32 1.27 -8.19
N GLN A 241 28.00 2.34 -7.45
CA GLN A 241 28.94 3.41 -7.08
C GLN A 241 29.51 3.21 -5.67
N GLU A 242 30.68 3.79 -5.42
CA GLU A 242 31.30 3.74 -4.09
C GLU A 242 30.64 4.75 -3.14
N PHE A 243 29.89 4.24 -2.16
CA PHE A 243 29.29 5.04 -1.10
C PHE A 243 30.28 5.30 0.05
N PRO A 244 30.27 6.51 0.67
CA PRO A 244 31.07 6.81 1.85
C PRO A 244 30.81 5.80 2.98
N GLU A 245 31.88 5.35 3.64
CA GLU A 245 31.85 4.25 4.60
C GLU A 245 30.80 4.43 5.70
N LYS A 246 30.67 5.65 6.22
CA LYS A 246 29.67 6.05 7.24
C LYS A 246 28.22 5.72 6.87
N TYR A 247 27.87 5.77 5.58
CA TYR A 247 26.51 5.55 5.08
C TYR A 247 26.36 4.21 4.35
N ARG A 248 27.43 3.40 4.26
CA ARG A 248 27.48 2.16 3.47
C ARG A 248 26.44 1.12 3.91
N ASN A 249 26.16 1.02 5.21
CA ASN A 249 25.19 0.05 5.75
C ASN A 249 23.74 0.55 5.64
N GLU A 250 23.50 1.84 5.84
CA GLU A 250 22.20 2.49 5.57
C GLU A 250 21.84 2.37 4.08
N PHE A 251 22.81 2.61 3.19
CA PHE A 251 22.69 2.39 1.76
C PHE A 251 22.30 0.94 1.44
N ARG A 252 23.03 -0.05 1.97
CA ARG A 252 22.73 -1.49 1.76
C ARG A 252 21.33 -1.86 2.23
N TYR A 253 20.87 -1.32 3.37
CA TYR A 253 19.52 -1.52 3.86
C TYR A 253 18.46 -0.90 2.95
N LEU A 254 18.66 0.34 2.50
CA LEU A 254 17.72 1.03 1.60
C LEU A 254 17.68 0.36 0.22
N LEU A 255 18.81 -0.10 -0.32
CA LEU A 255 18.86 -0.88 -1.55
C LEU A 255 18.13 -2.23 -1.37
N ALA A 256 18.31 -2.91 -0.24
CA ALA A 256 17.54 -4.12 0.09
C ALA A 256 16.03 -3.84 0.15
N ARG A 257 15.62 -2.70 0.70
CA ARG A 257 14.22 -2.26 0.69
C ARG A 257 13.70 -1.96 -0.72
N TYR A 258 14.50 -1.33 -1.59
CA TYR A 258 14.16 -1.15 -3.00
C TYR A 258 13.88 -2.50 -3.69
N HIS A 259 14.79 -3.47 -3.54
CA HIS A 259 14.60 -4.81 -4.10
C HIS A 259 13.40 -5.54 -3.50
N PHE A 260 13.09 -5.34 -2.22
CA PHE A 260 11.89 -5.90 -1.59
C PHE A 260 10.59 -5.32 -2.17
N VAL A 261 10.51 -3.99 -2.32
CA VAL A 261 9.35 -3.31 -2.92
C VAL A 261 9.19 -3.72 -4.39
N ARG A 262 10.29 -3.74 -5.16
CA ARG A 262 10.30 -4.23 -6.55
C ARG A 262 9.84 -5.70 -6.63
N GLY A 263 10.31 -6.56 -5.74
CA GLY A 263 9.90 -7.97 -5.68
C GLY A 263 8.40 -8.14 -5.44
N ARG A 264 7.81 -7.38 -4.51
CA ARG A 264 6.36 -7.36 -4.28
C ARG A 264 5.57 -6.88 -5.50
N ALA A 265 6.02 -5.81 -6.15
CA ALA A 265 5.35 -5.30 -7.36
C ALA A 265 5.42 -6.31 -8.53
N LEU A 266 6.53 -7.03 -8.68
CA LEU A 266 6.69 -8.08 -9.69
C LEU A 266 5.79 -9.29 -9.41
N ASP A 267 5.63 -9.70 -8.15
CA ASP A 267 4.64 -10.72 -7.76
C ASP A 267 3.20 -10.29 -8.11
N GLN A 268 2.86 -9.01 -7.90
CA GLN A 268 1.53 -8.44 -8.25
C GLN A 268 1.25 -8.38 -9.75
N VAL A 269 2.29 -8.26 -10.59
CA VAL A 269 2.17 -8.27 -12.06
C VAL A 269 2.38 -9.69 -12.62
N GLY A 270 2.41 -10.72 -11.77
CA GLY A 270 2.54 -12.12 -12.20
C GLY A 270 3.91 -12.47 -12.80
N GLN A 271 4.98 -11.78 -12.38
CA GLN A 271 6.37 -12.00 -12.81
C GLN A 271 7.21 -12.64 -11.69
N PRO A 272 6.89 -13.87 -11.23
CA PRO A 272 7.51 -14.47 -10.05
C PRO A 272 9.01 -14.72 -10.21
N GLU A 273 9.53 -14.95 -11.42
CA GLU A 273 10.96 -15.20 -11.64
C GLU A 273 11.82 -13.94 -11.42
N GLU A 274 11.35 -12.78 -11.88
CA GLU A 274 12.00 -11.49 -11.62
C GLU A 274 11.82 -11.06 -10.16
N ALA A 275 10.70 -11.43 -9.54
CA ALA A 275 10.51 -11.29 -8.10
C ALA A 275 11.53 -12.15 -7.31
N ASP A 276 11.76 -13.40 -7.72
CA ASP A 276 12.72 -14.32 -7.08
C ASP A 276 14.15 -13.77 -7.13
N LYS A 277 14.55 -13.18 -8.26
CA LYS A 277 15.83 -12.45 -8.40
C LYS A 277 15.89 -11.27 -7.43
N SER A 278 14.82 -10.49 -7.35
CA SER A 278 14.74 -9.32 -6.47
C SER A 278 14.82 -9.71 -4.99
N PHE A 279 14.06 -10.71 -4.53
CA PHE A 279 14.12 -11.20 -3.14
C PHE A 279 15.45 -11.89 -2.80
N SER A 280 16.11 -12.52 -3.77
CA SER A 280 17.47 -13.06 -3.59
C SER A 280 18.49 -11.94 -3.31
N GLU A 281 18.34 -10.79 -3.97
CA GLU A 281 19.18 -9.61 -3.73
C GLU A 281 18.92 -8.99 -2.35
N VAL A 282 17.68 -8.98 -1.84
CA VAL A 282 17.37 -8.59 -0.45
C VAL A 282 18.19 -9.42 0.55
N LYS A 283 18.19 -10.76 0.38
CA LYS A 283 18.95 -11.68 1.24
C LYS A 283 20.46 -11.43 1.12
N ARG A 284 20.98 -11.25 -0.09
CA ARG A 284 22.40 -10.96 -0.33
C ARG A 284 22.83 -9.69 0.39
N LEU A 285 22.07 -8.60 0.25
CA LEU A 285 22.38 -7.30 0.86
C LEU A 285 22.29 -7.36 2.39
N ALA A 286 21.28 -8.03 2.96
CA ALA A 286 21.14 -8.19 4.41
C ALA A 286 22.37 -8.88 5.04
N LEU A 287 22.92 -9.92 4.39
CA LEU A 287 24.13 -10.61 4.84
C LEU A 287 25.40 -9.73 4.82
N THR A 288 25.42 -8.64 4.03
CA THR A 288 26.57 -7.72 3.98
C THR A 288 26.58 -6.67 5.10
N ILE A 289 25.50 -6.55 5.88
CA ILE A 289 25.41 -5.58 6.97
C ILE A 289 25.91 -6.24 8.27
N PRO A 290 26.89 -5.65 8.98
CA PRO A 290 27.40 -6.22 10.24
C PRO A 290 26.32 -6.32 11.32
N ARG A 291 26.32 -7.39 12.12
CA ARG A 291 25.34 -7.61 13.21
C ARG A 291 25.32 -6.50 14.28
N THR A 292 26.41 -5.76 14.41
CA THR A 292 26.56 -4.61 15.31
C THR A 292 25.96 -3.31 14.78
N ASP A 293 25.52 -3.26 13.53
CA ASP A 293 25.04 -2.05 12.87
C ASP A 293 23.56 -1.74 13.18
N PRO A 294 23.17 -0.46 13.43
CA PRO A 294 21.78 -0.07 13.71
C PRO A 294 20.74 -0.36 12.61
N PHE A 295 21.17 -0.70 11.39
CA PHE A 295 20.30 -1.12 10.29
C PHE A 295 20.17 -2.65 10.19
N PHE A 296 21.03 -3.44 10.85
CA PHE A 296 21.00 -4.89 10.78
C PHE A 296 19.65 -5.51 11.18
N PRO A 297 18.96 -5.10 12.28
CA PRO A 297 17.66 -5.67 12.63
C PRO A 297 16.61 -5.43 11.53
N ARG A 298 16.63 -4.25 10.91
CA ARG A 298 15.70 -3.88 9.83
C ARG A 298 16.01 -4.66 8.54
N ALA A 299 17.28 -4.88 8.22
CA ALA A 299 17.68 -5.74 7.10
C ALA A 299 17.33 -7.21 7.35
N LYS A 300 17.53 -7.73 8.57
CA LYS A 300 17.18 -9.10 8.96
C LYS A 300 15.67 -9.36 8.93
N TYR A 301 14.87 -8.34 9.21
CA TYR A 301 13.41 -8.38 9.01
C TYR A 301 13.04 -8.55 7.53
N LEU A 302 13.65 -7.77 6.62
CA LEU A 302 13.44 -7.92 5.16
C LEU A 302 13.91 -9.29 4.62
N GLU A 303 15.03 -9.81 5.13
CA GLU A 303 15.51 -11.16 4.83
C GLU A 303 14.46 -12.21 5.24
N GLY A 304 13.94 -12.13 6.46
CA GLY A 304 12.92 -13.05 6.98
C GLY A 304 11.59 -12.98 6.21
N LEU A 305 11.14 -11.79 5.79
CA LEU A 305 9.97 -11.65 4.90
C LEU A 305 10.22 -12.28 3.52
N SER A 306 11.43 -12.12 2.98
CA SER A 306 11.82 -12.71 1.69
C SER A 306 11.83 -14.24 1.75
N SER A 307 12.32 -14.82 2.84
CA SER A 307 12.24 -16.26 3.10
C SER A 307 10.80 -16.74 3.34
N PHE A 308 9.99 -15.98 4.10
CA PHE A 308 8.57 -16.31 4.33
C PHE A 308 7.81 -16.42 3.01
N ARG A 309 7.95 -15.43 2.11
CA ARG A 309 7.30 -15.41 0.79
C ARG A 309 7.72 -16.58 -0.09
N ASN A 310 8.98 -17.05 0.01
CA ASN A 310 9.43 -18.24 -0.71
C ASN A 310 8.83 -19.52 -0.12
N GLY A 311 8.82 -19.67 1.21
CA GLY A 311 8.27 -20.83 1.91
C GLY A 311 6.74 -20.93 1.83
N SER A 312 6.03 -19.78 1.76
CA SER A 312 4.56 -19.72 1.75
C SER A 312 3.93 -20.20 0.45
N ARG A 313 4.72 -20.42 -0.61
CA ARG A 313 4.30 -21.06 -1.88
C ARG A 313 3.77 -22.48 -1.68
N GLN A 314 4.25 -23.20 -0.66
CA GLN A 314 3.72 -24.51 -0.29
C GLN A 314 2.31 -24.35 0.28
N LYS A 315 1.32 -25.13 -0.21
CA LYS A 315 -0.05 -25.07 0.34
C LYS A 315 -0.19 -25.85 1.65
N ASP A 316 0.30 -27.09 1.67
CA ASP A 316 0.16 -27.99 2.81
C ASP A 316 0.92 -27.51 4.06
N ALA A 317 0.31 -27.69 5.22
CA ALA A 317 0.85 -27.23 6.50
C ALA A 317 2.01 -28.09 7.01
N ALA A 318 2.05 -29.40 6.73
CA ALA A 318 3.18 -30.24 7.09
C ALA A 318 4.39 -29.95 6.19
N ALA A 319 4.17 -29.76 4.88
CA ALA A 319 5.18 -29.30 3.93
C ALA A 319 5.80 -27.95 4.35
N LYS A 320 4.99 -26.97 4.78
CA LYS A 320 5.50 -25.69 5.32
C LYS A 320 6.40 -25.88 6.56
N ARG A 321 6.06 -26.78 7.49
CA ARG A 321 6.87 -27.05 8.70
C ARG A 321 8.24 -27.64 8.37
N ALA A 322 8.32 -28.47 7.32
CA ALA A 322 9.57 -29.08 6.86
C ALA A 322 10.37 -28.17 5.88
N ASN A 323 9.82 -27.03 5.48
CA ASN A 323 10.43 -26.17 4.48
C ASN A 323 11.53 -25.27 5.08
N GLY A 324 12.75 -25.38 4.55
CA GLY A 324 13.91 -24.62 5.05
C GLY A 324 13.77 -23.10 4.98
N GLU A 325 13.06 -22.55 3.99
CA GLU A 325 12.80 -21.10 3.90
C GLU A 325 11.82 -20.64 4.99
N MET A 326 10.83 -21.46 5.34
CA MET A 326 9.93 -21.17 6.46
C MET A 326 10.66 -21.19 7.80
N LEU A 327 11.57 -22.15 8.01
CA LEU A 327 12.43 -22.20 9.20
C LEU A 327 13.40 -21.01 9.26
N ALA A 328 13.99 -20.61 8.12
CA ALA A 328 14.84 -19.43 8.02
C ALA A 328 14.07 -18.13 8.34
N ALA A 329 12.82 -18.01 7.89
CA ALA A 329 11.96 -16.88 8.24
C ALA A 329 11.70 -16.79 9.76
N ILE A 330 11.42 -17.92 10.41
CA ILE A 330 11.22 -17.99 11.87
C ILE A 330 12.49 -17.56 12.62
N GLU A 331 13.66 -18.09 12.26
CA GLU A 331 14.90 -17.73 12.96
C GLU A 331 15.34 -16.29 12.67
N ALA A 332 15.10 -15.76 11.46
CA ALA A 332 15.32 -14.35 11.17
C ALA A 332 14.43 -13.44 12.04
N MET A 333 13.13 -13.76 12.16
CA MET A 333 12.22 -12.97 13.00
C MET A 333 12.52 -13.09 14.50
N LYS A 334 12.89 -14.29 14.99
CA LYS A 334 13.38 -14.45 16.37
C LYS A 334 14.65 -13.64 16.61
N GLU A 335 15.56 -13.58 15.66
CA GLU A 335 16.78 -12.76 15.76
C GLU A 335 16.46 -11.27 15.80
N VAL A 336 15.53 -10.78 14.97
CA VAL A 336 15.00 -9.41 15.08
C VAL A 336 14.46 -9.15 16.49
N VAL A 337 13.64 -10.05 17.05
CA VAL A 337 13.11 -9.94 18.43
C VAL A 337 14.23 -9.88 19.46
N ARG A 338 15.31 -10.68 19.32
CA ARG A 338 16.47 -10.67 20.23
C ARG A 338 17.23 -9.34 20.20
N LEU A 339 17.46 -8.77 19.01
CA LEU A 339 18.21 -7.53 18.80
C LEU A 339 17.43 -6.27 19.23
N THR A 340 16.11 -6.31 19.05
CA THR A 340 15.16 -5.23 19.40
C THR A 340 14.62 -5.32 20.82
N ARG A 341 15.21 -6.17 21.69
CA ARG A 341 14.87 -6.18 23.13
C ARG A 341 15.10 -4.79 23.74
N PRO A 342 14.29 -4.39 24.74
CA PRO A 342 14.52 -3.14 25.45
C PRO A 342 15.79 -3.30 26.29
N VAL A 343 16.77 -2.44 26.06
CA VAL A 343 18.05 -2.40 26.77
C VAL A 343 18.35 -0.94 27.11
N ALA A 344 18.90 -0.69 28.30
CA ALA A 344 19.32 0.64 28.71
C ALA A 344 20.39 1.21 27.75
N GLY A 345 20.38 2.53 27.54
CA GLY A 345 21.39 3.24 26.73
C GLY A 345 21.05 3.47 25.25
N LYS A 346 19.90 2.99 24.75
CA LYS A 346 19.38 3.39 23.42
C LYS A 346 18.70 4.76 23.50
N THR A 347 18.72 5.55 22.41
CA THR A 347 17.96 6.82 22.37
C THR A 347 16.45 6.55 22.35
N PRO A 348 15.57 7.50 22.75
CA PRO A 348 14.12 7.32 22.70
C PRO A 348 13.60 6.95 21.30
N GLU A 349 14.18 7.53 20.26
CA GLU A 349 13.82 7.29 18.85
C GLU A 349 14.21 5.87 18.43
N GLN A 350 15.41 5.42 18.80
CA GLN A 350 15.87 4.06 18.55
C GLN A 350 15.02 3.03 19.31
N ALA A 351 14.73 3.29 20.58
CA ALA A 351 13.87 2.42 21.39
C ALA A 351 12.45 2.32 20.82
N LYS A 352 11.88 3.42 20.30
CA LYS A 352 10.59 3.42 19.61
C LYS A 352 10.64 2.64 18.29
N ALA A 353 11.67 2.85 17.46
CA ALA A 353 11.84 2.14 16.20
C ALA A 353 12.02 0.62 16.41
N ASP A 354 12.84 0.23 17.40
CA ASP A 354 13.02 -1.16 17.80
C ASP A 354 11.73 -1.77 18.33
N LYS A 355 10.94 -1.04 19.13
CA LYS A 355 9.63 -1.51 19.61
C LYS A 355 8.70 -1.84 18.45
N SER A 356 8.50 -0.91 17.51
CA SER A 356 7.64 -1.12 16.34
C SER A 356 8.15 -2.26 15.44
N LEU A 357 9.47 -2.39 15.26
CA LEU A 357 10.05 -3.50 14.50
C LEU A 357 9.86 -4.86 15.20
N ARG A 358 9.94 -4.89 16.54
CA ARG A 358 9.70 -6.08 17.36
C ARG A 358 8.25 -6.56 17.27
N GLU A 359 7.29 -5.65 17.29
CA GLU A 359 5.86 -5.96 17.11
C GLU A 359 5.59 -6.55 15.72
N LEU A 360 6.14 -5.94 14.65
CA LEU A 360 6.06 -6.49 13.30
C LEU A 360 6.67 -7.90 13.20
N ALA A 361 7.79 -8.15 13.90
CA ALA A 361 8.38 -9.48 13.98
C ALA A 361 7.50 -10.48 14.74
N PHE A 362 6.80 -10.06 15.81
CA PHE A 362 5.82 -10.91 16.50
C PHE A 362 4.60 -11.25 15.62
N MET A 363 4.05 -10.26 14.90
CA MET A 363 2.98 -10.49 13.92
C MET A 363 3.41 -11.47 12.83
N GLN A 364 4.61 -11.30 12.28
CA GLN A 364 5.12 -12.21 11.24
C GLN A 364 5.40 -13.62 11.78
N LEU A 365 5.91 -13.76 13.02
CA LEU A 365 6.05 -15.07 13.69
C LEU A 365 4.68 -15.73 13.86
N ALA A 366 3.67 -14.97 14.31
CA ALA A 366 2.31 -15.46 14.48
C ALA A 366 1.72 -15.98 13.18
N ARG A 367 1.74 -15.15 12.11
CA ARG A 367 1.27 -15.52 10.76
C ARG A 367 1.98 -16.74 10.20
N THR A 368 3.29 -16.85 10.46
CA THR A 368 4.11 -18.00 10.05
C THR A 368 3.67 -19.28 10.76
N HIS A 369 3.53 -19.25 12.10
CA HIS A 369 3.04 -20.40 12.86
C HIS A 369 1.58 -20.74 12.52
N TYR A 370 0.71 -19.74 12.32
CA TYR A 370 -0.67 -19.94 11.91
C TYR A 370 -0.76 -20.62 10.53
N GLY A 371 0.03 -20.15 9.56
CA GLY A 371 0.12 -20.75 8.22
C GLY A 371 0.62 -22.21 8.21
N MET A 372 1.33 -22.63 9.26
CA MET A 372 1.75 -24.00 9.56
C MET A 372 0.74 -24.78 10.44
N GLN A 373 -0.44 -24.23 10.72
CA GLN A 373 -1.46 -24.75 11.66
C GLN A 373 -0.95 -24.94 13.10
N GLN A 374 0.13 -24.25 13.47
CA GLN A 374 0.73 -24.25 14.81
C GLN A 374 0.07 -23.16 15.69
N ASN A 375 -1.26 -23.21 15.78
CA ASN A 375 -2.09 -22.10 16.30
C ASN A 375 -1.74 -21.68 17.74
N ARG A 376 -1.30 -22.61 18.61
CA ARG A 376 -0.83 -22.27 19.97
C ARG A 376 0.41 -21.39 19.97
N PHE A 377 1.36 -21.63 19.06
CA PHE A 377 2.53 -20.76 18.91
C PHE A 377 2.13 -19.41 18.30
N ALA A 378 1.14 -19.38 17.40
CA ALA A 378 0.59 -18.12 16.89
C ALA A 378 -0.01 -17.28 18.03
N LEU A 379 -0.89 -17.86 18.86
CA LEU A 379 -1.46 -17.21 20.05
C LEU A 379 -0.38 -16.67 21.00
N PHE A 380 0.68 -17.44 21.26
CA PHE A 380 1.79 -17.00 22.11
C PHE A 380 2.47 -15.72 21.59
N TYR A 381 2.71 -15.59 20.28
CA TYR A 381 3.34 -14.40 19.71
C TYR A 381 2.38 -13.22 19.56
N LEU A 382 1.10 -13.46 19.24
CA LEU A 382 0.07 -12.42 19.21
C LEU A 382 -0.10 -11.79 20.61
N GLY A 383 -0.08 -12.61 21.66
CA GLY A 383 -0.06 -12.16 23.06
C GLY A 383 1.22 -11.44 23.50
N LYS A 384 2.21 -11.21 22.62
CA LYS A 384 3.36 -10.32 22.88
C LYS A 384 3.21 -8.92 22.28
N VAL A 385 2.16 -8.68 21.49
CA VAL A 385 1.84 -7.34 20.98
C VAL A 385 1.10 -6.56 22.06
N GLU A 386 1.77 -5.57 22.65
CA GLU A 386 1.23 -4.83 23.80
C GLU A 386 0.05 -3.93 23.39
N ARG A 387 -0.86 -3.66 24.34
CA ARG A 387 -2.03 -2.80 24.12
C ARG A 387 -1.66 -1.39 23.69
N GLY A 388 -2.43 -0.84 22.73
CA GLY A 388 -2.32 0.55 22.29
C GLY A 388 -1.22 0.83 21.26
N ASN A 389 -0.45 -0.17 20.83
CA ASN A 389 0.44 -0.04 19.68
C ASN A 389 -0.31 -0.31 18.36
N THR A 390 0.28 0.12 17.23
CA THR A 390 -0.35 0.09 15.90
C THR A 390 -0.79 -1.30 15.43
N GLN A 391 -0.12 -2.37 15.89
CA GLN A 391 -0.42 -3.74 15.48
C GLN A 391 -1.43 -4.47 16.40
N TRP A 392 -1.89 -3.83 17.47
CA TRP A 392 -2.63 -4.53 18.53
C TRP A 392 -4.04 -4.99 18.11
N LEU A 393 -4.78 -4.18 17.34
CA LEU A 393 -6.13 -4.58 16.89
C LEU A 393 -6.06 -5.71 15.86
N GLU A 394 -5.10 -5.63 14.94
CA GLU A 394 -4.79 -6.70 13.99
C GLU A 394 -4.36 -7.99 14.73
N SER A 395 -3.58 -7.87 15.82
CA SER A 395 -3.20 -9.02 16.64
C SER A 395 -4.39 -9.63 17.39
N LEU A 396 -5.35 -8.83 17.86
CA LEU A 396 -6.58 -9.32 18.49
C LEU A 396 -7.47 -10.06 17.48
N PHE A 397 -7.57 -9.54 16.25
CA PHE A 397 -8.31 -10.15 15.15
C PHE A 397 -7.71 -11.50 14.73
N GLU A 398 -6.41 -11.56 14.45
CA GLU A 398 -5.72 -12.82 14.16
C GLU A 398 -5.78 -13.80 15.34
N SER A 399 -5.75 -13.28 16.57
CA SER A 399 -5.90 -14.09 17.79
C SER A 399 -7.30 -14.68 17.90
N ALA A 400 -8.36 -13.99 17.47
CA ALA A 400 -9.71 -14.55 17.42
C ALA A 400 -9.78 -15.77 16.49
N TRP A 401 -9.17 -15.68 15.31
CA TRP A 401 -9.05 -16.79 14.37
C TRP A 401 -8.20 -17.95 14.92
N ALA A 402 -7.06 -17.66 15.55
CA ALA A 402 -6.20 -18.70 16.15
C ALA A 402 -6.89 -19.39 17.34
N ASN A 403 -7.64 -18.67 18.17
CA ASN A 403 -8.47 -19.20 19.25
C ASN A 403 -9.59 -20.10 18.70
N TYR A 404 -10.31 -19.64 17.67
CA TYR A 404 -11.33 -20.44 16.97
C TYR A 404 -10.78 -21.79 16.49
N ARG A 405 -9.59 -21.80 15.85
CA ARG A 405 -8.95 -23.04 15.37
C ARG A 405 -8.45 -23.98 16.48
N VAL A 406 -8.33 -23.50 17.71
CA VAL A 406 -7.99 -24.31 18.91
C VAL A 406 -9.27 -24.70 19.68
N GLY A 407 -10.44 -24.22 19.26
CA GLY A 407 -11.73 -24.43 19.93
C GLY A 407 -11.98 -23.52 21.12
N GLN A 408 -11.18 -22.46 21.31
CA GLN A 408 -11.33 -21.46 22.38
C GLN A 408 -12.34 -20.37 21.97
N TYR A 409 -13.60 -20.77 21.78
CA TYR A 409 -14.68 -19.89 21.32
C TYR A 409 -14.97 -18.71 22.26
N GLU A 410 -14.85 -18.92 23.58
CA GLU A 410 -15.12 -17.88 24.58
C GLU A 410 -14.10 -16.72 24.49
N GLN A 411 -12.82 -17.05 24.30
CA GLN A 411 -11.77 -16.07 24.06
C GLN A 411 -11.88 -15.42 22.69
N ALA A 412 -12.19 -16.20 21.64
CA ALA A 412 -12.37 -15.66 20.29
C ALA A 412 -13.49 -14.61 20.26
N LEU A 413 -14.65 -14.90 20.88
CA LEU A 413 -15.75 -13.95 20.99
C LEU A 413 -15.40 -12.72 21.85
N GLY A 414 -14.60 -12.89 22.91
CA GLY A 414 -14.09 -11.78 23.73
C GLY A 414 -13.21 -10.79 22.95
N ASN A 415 -12.28 -11.32 22.14
CA ASN A 415 -11.48 -10.49 21.22
C ASN A 415 -12.39 -9.73 20.23
N LEU A 416 -13.40 -10.41 19.66
CA LEU A 416 -14.34 -9.81 18.71
C LEU A 416 -15.23 -8.72 19.35
N ILE A 417 -15.57 -8.85 20.64
CA ILE A 417 -16.26 -7.78 21.40
C ILE A 417 -15.37 -6.53 21.49
N THR A 418 -14.07 -6.71 21.78
CA THR A 418 -13.11 -5.59 21.80
C THR A 418 -13.08 -4.87 20.46
N LEU A 419 -13.03 -5.60 19.34
CA LEU A 419 -13.02 -5.00 18.00
C LEU A 419 -14.34 -4.30 17.63
N SER A 420 -15.48 -4.70 18.20
CA SER A 420 -16.77 -4.01 18.01
C SER A 420 -16.97 -2.78 18.92
N SER A 421 -15.96 -2.38 19.70
CA SER A 421 -16.06 -1.27 20.64
C SER A 421 -16.25 0.09 19.95
N PRO A 422 -17.02 1.05 20.53
CA PRO A 422 -17.14 2.42 20.05
C PRO A 422 -15.81 3.17 19.85
N PHE A 423 -14.73 2.75 20.53
CA PHE A 423 -13.37 3.26 20.35
C PHE A 423 -12.74 2.92 18.99
N PHE A 424 -13.23 1.88 18.31
CA PHE A 424 -12.68 1.37 17.04
C PHE A 424 -13.68 1.43 15.89
N ARG A 425 -14.67 2.33 15.95
CA ARG A 425 -15.65 2.57 14.86
C ARG A 425 -15.03 2.95 13.52
N GLU A 426 -13.76 3.35 13.51
CA GLU A 426 -13.03 3.75 12.32
C GLU A 426 -12.23 2.61 11.68
N GLU A 427 -12.10 1.48 12.39
CA GLU A 427 -11.26 0.35 12.02
C GLU A 427 -12.05 -0.67 11.18
N TYR A 428 -11.39 -1.28 10.19
CA TYR A 428 -12.05 -2.10 9.17
C TYR A 428 -11.79 -3.59 9.36
N PHE A 429 -12.75 -4.30 9.97
CA PHE A 429 -12.70 -5.76 10.19
C PHE A 429 -14.02 -6.46 9.77
N PRO A 430 -14.40 -6.49 8.48
CA PRO A 430 -15.67 -7.07 8.02
C PRO A 430 -15.80 -8.57 8.37
N GLU A 431 -14.70 -9.31 8.28
CA GLU A 431 -14.66 -10.74 8.58
C GLU A 431 -14.89 -11.05 10.07
N ALA A 432 -14.76 -10.06 10.97
CA ALA A 432 -15.03 -10.24 12.40
C ALA A 432 -16.49 -10.68 12.67
N LEU A 433 -17.45 -10.13 11.93
CA LEU A 433 -18.87 -10.54 12.04
C LEU A 433 -19.11 -11.93 11.43
N ILE A 434 -18.41 -12.28 10.36
CA ILE A 434 -18.48 -13.62 9.76
C ILE A 434 -17.93 -14.67 10.73
N LEU A 435 -16.75 -14.44 11.32
CA LEU A 435 -16.18 -15.32 12.34
C LEU A 435 -17.11 -15.44 13.57
N LYS A 436 -17.69 -14.33 14.02
CA LYS A 436 -18.70 -14.33 15.10
C LYS A 436 -19.89 -15.22 14.73
N ALA A 437 -20.49 -15.05 13.56
CA ALA A 437 -21.61 -15.88 13.09
C ALA A 437 -21.24 -17.38 13.04
N VAL A 438 -20.07 -17.72 12.49
CA VAL A 438 -19.56 -19.11 12.46
C VAL A 438 -19.44 -19.69 13.87
N ILE A 439 -18.89 -18.97 14.84
CA ILE A 439 -18.78 -19.45 16.23
C ILE A 439 -20.16 -19.75 16.84
N TYR A 440 -21.17 -18.89 16.59
CA TYR A 440 -22.53 -19.14 17.06
C TYR A 440 -23.18 -20.33 16.31
N TYR A 441 -23.00 -20.44 15.00
CA TYR A 441 -23.47 -21.58 14.20
C TYR A 441 -22.91 -22.94 14.71
N GLU A 442 -21.59 -23.04 14.89
CA GLU A 442 -20.93 -24.27 15.40
C GLU A 442 -21.43 -24.65 16.80
N ASN A 443 -21.82 -23.67 17.63
CA ASN A 443 -22.40 -23.92 18.96
C ASN A 443 -23.92 -24.17 18.94
N CYS A 444 -24.52 -24.38 17.76
CA CYS A 444 -25.96 -24.57 17.53
C CYS A 444 -26.83 -23.38 17.98
N ARG A 445 -26.29 -22.16 17.91
CA ARG A 445 -26.95 -20.90 18.28
C ARG A 445 -27.44 -20.18 17.02
N TYR A 446 -28.36 -20.83 16.31
CA TYR A 446 -28.77 -20.46 14.95
C TYR A 446 -29.43 -19.09 14.86
N ARG A 447 -30.33 -18.75 15.79
CA ARG A 447 -30.98 -17.42 15.81
C ARG A 447 -29.99 -16.28 16.02
N GLU A 448 -29.02 -16.48 16.91
CA GLU A 448 -27.94 -15.52 17.13
C GLU A 448 -27.01 -15.38 15.90
N SER A 449 -26.65 -16.50 15.25
CA SER A 449 -25.92 -16.50 13.97
C SER A 449 -26.65 -15.69 12.88
N THR A 450 -27.95 -15.97 12.66
CA THR A 450 -28.77 -15.25 11.68
C THR A 450 -28.86 -13.75 11.97
N SER A 451 -28.96 -13.34 13.24
CA SER A 451 -28.95 -11.92 13.62
C SER A 451 -27.64 -11.24 13.25
N ILE A 452 -26.50 -11.89 13.53
CA ILE A 452 -25.15 -11.35 13.23
C ILE A 452 -24.95 -11.22 11.71
N LEU A 453 -25.47 -12.17 10.92
CA LEU A 453 -25.44 -12.09 9.46
C LEU A 453 -26.29 -10.93 8.92
N GLY A 454 -27.45 -10.65 9.54
CA GLY A 454 -28.24 -9.45 9.24
C GLY A 454 -27.51 -8.14 9.57
N ASP A 455 -26.77 -8.10 10.68
CA ASP A 455 -25.91 -6.95 11.02
C ASP A 455 -24.78 -6.76 10.01
N PHE A 456 -24.16 -7.86 9.55
CA PHE A 456 -23.14 -7.84 8.51
C PHE A 456 -23.69 -7.32 7.17
N GLU A 457 -24.81 -7.88 6.69
CA GLU A 457 -25.50 -7.43 5.47
C GLU A 457 -25.82 -5.93 5.54
N ARG A 458 -26.48 -5.48 6.62
CA ARG A 458 -26.82 -4.06 6.83
C ARG A 458 -25.61 -3.12 6.86
N THR A 459 -24.47 -3.58 7.36
CA THR A 459 -23.27 -2.74 7.53
C THR A 459 -22.44 -2.66 6.25
N TYR A 460 -22.34 -3.76 5.50
CA TYR A 460 -21.35 -3.94 4.44
C TYR A 460 -21.92 -4.10 3.03
N LEU A 461 -23.19 -4.48 2.86
CA LEU A 461 -23.81 -4.53 1.52
C LEU A 461 -23.82 -3.14 0.85
N PRO A 462 -24.19 -2.03 1.52
CA PRO A 462 -24.09 -0.70 0.90
C PRO A 462 -22.67 -0.27 0.55
N VAL A 463 -21.66 -0.79 1.26
CA VAL A 463 -20.24 -0.55 0.96
C VAL A 463 -19.81 -1.35 -0.27
N HIS A 464 -20.22 -2.62 -0.38
CA HIS A 464 -20.02 -3.44 -1.58
C HIS A 464 -20.62 -2.78 -2.81
N ASP A 465 -21.88 -2.34 -2.74
CA ASP A 465 -22.61 -1.83 -3.90
C ASP A 465 -22.01 -0.49 -4.40
N GLN A 466 -21.51 0.35 -3.49
CA GLN A 466 -20.76 1.56 -3.87
C GLN A 466 -19.35 1.26 -4.39
N LEU A 467 -18.65 0.26 -3.84
CA LEU A 467 -17.37 -0.20 -4.40
C LEU A 467 -17.56 -0.76 -5.82
N GLU A 468 -18.61 -1.56 -6.05
CA GLU A 468 -18.95 -2.09 -7.37
C GLU A 468 -19.29 -0.95 -8.34
N ALA A 469 -20.11 0.01 -7.92
CA ALA A 469 -20.44 1.19 -8.72
C ALA A 469 -19.21 2.06 -9.05
N LEU A 470 -18.24 2.17 -8.14
CA LEU A 470 -17.00 2.93 -8.34
C LEU A 470 -16.05 2.21 -9.32
N VAL A 471 -15.80 0.91 -9.09
CA VAL A 471 -14.92 0.09 -9.95
C VAL A 471 -15.50 -0.08 -11.35
N LYS A 472 -16.83 -0.26 -11.48
CA LYS A 472 -17.52 -0.44 -12.76
C LYS A 472 -17.44 0.77 -13.69
N LYS A 473 -17.19 1.98 -13.17
CA LYS A 473 -16.90 3.16 -14.01
C LYS A 473 -15.60 3.01 -14.80
N ASN A 474 -14.70 2.12 -14.39
CA ASN A 474 -13.38 1.88 -14.97
C ASN A 474 -12.62 3.19 -15.29
N MET A 475 -12.63 4.08 -14.31
CA MET A 475 -11.95 5.37 -14.33
C MET A 475 -10.45 5.24 -14.61
N GLU A 476 -9.82 6.34 -15.03
CA GLU A 476 -8.36 6.43 -15.12
C GLU A 476 -7.77 6.31 -13.70
N ALA A 477 -6.52 5.84 -13.57
CA ALA A 477 -5.91 5.60 -12.28
C ALA A 477 -5.90 6.86 -11.39
N SER A 478 -5.51 8.02 -11.91
CA SER A 478 -5.46 9.28 -11.14
C SER A 478 -6.83 9.71 -10.61
N GLU A 479 -7.92 9.38 -11.31
CA GLU A 479 -9.28 9.73 -10.94
C GLU A 479 -9.77 8.93 -9.70
N TYR A 480 -9.29 7.69 -9.51
CA TYR A 480 -9.51 6.99 -8.23
C TYR A 480 -8.87 7.73 -7.06
N TYR A 481 -7.70 8.34 -7.25
CA TYR A 481 -7.07 9.15 -6.19
C TYR A 481 -7.82 10.47 -5.96
N SER A 482 -8.30 11.16 -7.00
CA SER A 482 -9.05 12.41 -6.81
C SER A 482 -10.33 12.21 -6.02
N VAL A 483 -11.09 11.13 -6.26
CA VAL A 483 -12.28 10.79 -5.44
C VAL A 483 -11.90 10.62 -3.96
N LEU A 484 -10.78 9.95 -3.65
CA LEU A 484 -10.31 9.78 -2.28
C LEU A 484 -9.84 11.10 -1.66
N ALA A 485 -9.16 11.95 -2.43
CA ALA A 485 -8.67 13.25 -2.00
C ALA A 485 -9.83 14.25 -1.74
N ASP A 486 -10.87 14.23 -2.56
CA ASP A 486 -12.07 15.07 -2.39
C ASP A 486 -12.82 14.71 -1.10
N VAL A 487 -12.97 13.41 -0.80
CA VAL A 487 -13.55 12.93 0.46
C VAL A 487 -12.65 13.34 1.64
N GLN A 488 -11.32 13.25 1.51
CA GLN A 488 -10.39 13.72 2.54
C GLN A 488 -10.49 15.25 2.75
N LYS A 489 -10.73 16.03 1.70
CA LYS A 489 -10.92 17.48 1.76
C LYS A 489 -12.24 17.85 2.47
N LYS A 490 -13.38 17.28 2.04
CA LYS A 490 -14.68 17.45 2.71
C LYS A 490 -14.61 17.13 4.21
N ASN A 491 -13.89 16.07 4.57
CA ASN A 491 -13.68 15.67 5.97
C ASN A 491 -12.87 16.69 6.79
N LYS A 492 -11.90 17.38 6.19
CA LYS A 492 -11.15 18.46 6.86
C LYS A 492 -11.97 19.74 7.01
N GLU A 493 -12.82 20.03 6.03
CA GLU A 493 -13.64 21.25 5.97
C GLU A 493 -14.92 21.16 6.83
N GLY A 494 -15.24 19.98 7.38
CA GLY A 494 -16.38 19.79 8.28
C GLY A 494 -17.75 19.93 7.61
N LEU A 495 -17.80 19.77 6.28
CA LEU A 495 -19.02 19.94 5.47
C LEU A 495 -20.07 18.87 5.81
N GLU A 496 -21.34 19.20 5.61
CA GLU A 496 -22.45 18.25 5.74
C GLU A 496 -22.25 17.05 4.80
N LYS A 497 -22.52 15.85 5.32
CA LYS A 497 -22.26 14.58 4.63
C LYS A 497 -23.57 13.91 4.26
N ASN A 498 -23.77 13.68 2.96
CA ASN A 498 -24.87 12.83 2.50
C ASN A 498 -24.58 11.35 2.83
N GLU A 499 -25.59 10.48 2.73
CA GLU A 499 -25.40 9.03 2.93
C GLU A 499 -24.29 8.44 2.05
N THR A 500 -24.18 8.92 0.81
CA THR A 500 -23.09 8.57 -0.12
C THR A 500 -21.73 9.03 0.40
N ASP A 501 -21.60 10.24 0.96
CA ASP A 501 -20.34 10.74 1.51
C ASP A 501 -19.90 9.92 2.73
N LEU A 502 -20.84 9.46 3.57
CA LEU A 502 -20.55 8.59 4.72
C LEU A 502 -20.05 7.20 4.30
N ILE A 503 -20.53 6.66 3.17
CA ILE A 503 -20.06 5.37 2.64
C ILE A 503 -18.73 5.55 1.89
N LEU A 504 -18.57 6.63 1.12
CA LEU A 504 -17.29 7.02 0.52
C LEU A 504 -16.21 7.28 1.57
N GLU A 505 -16.56 7.81 2.75
CA GLU A 505 -15.64 7.92 3.89
C GLU A 505 -15.18 6.55 4.42
N ARG A 506 -16.08 5.56 4.49
CA ARG A 506 -15.70 4.17 4.83
C ARG A 506 -14.77 3.58 3.76
N ILE A 507 -15.04 3.86 2.48
CA ILE A 507 -14.19 3.45 1.35
C ILE A 507 -12.81 4.14 1.38
N LEU A 508 -12.74 5.41 1.79
CA LEU A 508 -11.48 6.11 2.00
C LEU A 508 -10.67 5.49 3.15
N ARG A 509 -11.29 5.23 4.29
CA ARG A 509 -10.65 4.57 5.44
C ARG A 509 -10.14 3.18 5.03
N LEU A 510 -10.95 2.42 4.31
CA LEU A 510 -10.60 1.13 3.71
C LEU A 510 -9.38 1.22 2.77
N ALA A 511 -9.36 2.18 1.85
CA ALA A 511 -8.21 2.39 0.97
C ALA A 511 -6.93 2.71 1.77
N LEU A 512 -7.03 3.61 2.74
CA LEU A 512 -5.90 4.04 3.60
C LEU A 512 -5.46 3.00 4.65
N THR A 513 -6.12 1.83 4.75
CA THR A 513 -5.55 0.67 5.46
C THR A 513 -4.26 0.18 4.79
N ASP A 514 -4.14 0.34 3.47
CA ASP A 514 -2.91 0.03 2.73
C ASP A 514 -1.81 1.04 3.08
N GLN A 515 -0.72 0.53 3.68
CA GLN A 515 0.38 1.34 4.18
C GLN A 515 1.22 1.97 3.06
N ASP A 516 1.25 1.39 1.87
CA ASP A 516 2.02 1.91 0.74
C ASP A 516 1.23 3.02 0.02
N LEU A 517 -0.10 2.86 -0.11
CA LEU A 517 -1.00 3.95 -0.52
C LEU A 517 -0.98 5.09 0.49
N ARG A 518 -1.12 4.82 1.79
CA ARG A 518 -1.08 5.85 2.85
C ARG A 518 0.21 6.66 2.81
N LYS A 519 1.39 6.02 2.74
CA LYS A 519 2.68 6.72 2.63
C LYS A 519 2.79 7.55 1.35
N THR A 520 2.19 7.09 0.26
CA THR A 520 2.18 7.84 -1.01
C THR A 520 1.26 9.06 -0.90
N ASN A 521 0.08 8.93 -0.28
CA ASN A 521 -0.79 10.05 0.08
C ASN A 521 -0.07 11.07 0.98
N ASP A 522 0.62 10.60 2.02
CA ASP A 522 1.45 11.45 2.90
C ASP A 522 2.57 12.18 2.14
N SER A 523 3.11 11.57 1.07
CA SER A 523 4.11 12.18 0.17
C SER A 523 3.50 13.25 -0.72
N ILE A 524 2.30 13.01 -1.26
CA ILE A 524 1.56 14.00 -2.07
C ILE A 524 1.21 15.21 -1.21
N LEU A 525 0.70 15.00 0.01
CA LEU A 525 0.37 16.08 0.95
C LEU A 525 1.61 16.85 1.44
N GLU A 526 2.78 16.20 1.52
CA GLU A 526 4.06 16.87 1.81
C GLU A 526 4.52 17.74 0.63
N LEU A 527 4.40 17.23 -0.59
CA LEU A 527 4.74 17.96 -1.82
C LEU A 527 3.78 19.13 -2.07
N GLU A 528 2.48 18.96 -1.83
CA GLU A 528 1.49 20.04 -1.91
C GLU A 528 1.77 21.13 -0.87
N ALA A 529 2.12 20.77 0.36
CA ALA A 529 2.56 21.74 1.37
C ALA A 529 3.87 22.45 0.98
N GLU A 530 4.78 21.78 0.26
CA GLU A 530 5.97 22.43 -0.31
C GLU A 530 5.59 23.42 -1.43
N MET A 531 4.63 23.08 -2.30
CA MET A 531 4.10 23.99 -3.32
C MET A 531 3.41 25.23 -2.71
N ASP A 532 2.56 25.04 -1.71
CA ASP A 532 1.88 26.11 -0.98
C ASP A 532 2.88 27.02 -0.22
N ALA A 533 4.00 26.45 0.25
CA ALA A 533 5.05 27.21 0.92
C ALA A 533 5.72 28.25 0.01
N PHE A 534 5.70 28.11 -1.33
CA PHE A 534 6.15 29.16 -2.26
C PHE A 534 5.22 30.37 -2.28
N ALA A 535 3.91 30.17 -2.19
CA ALA A 535 2.92 31.25 -2.25
C ALA A 535 3.01 32.22 -1.05
N ASN A 536 3.53 31.71 0.08
CA ASN A 536 3.72 32.39 1.36
C ASN A 536 5.13 33.02 1.54
N ARG A 537 6.00 32.99 0.53
CA ARG A 537 7.31 33.69 0.56
C ARG A 537 7.19 35.14 0.09
N ALA A 538 8.24 35.92 0.33
CA ALA A 538 8.38 37.28 -0.18
C ALA A 538 8.28 37.32 -1.72
N ASP A 539 7.71 38.40 -2.26
CA ASP A 539 7.41 38.55 -3.69
C ASP A 539 8.63 38.34 -4.60
N THR A 540 9.82 38.79 -4.16
CA THR A 540 11.08 38.59 -4.89
C THR A 540 11.39 37.12 -5.13
N PHE A 541 11.18 36.25 -4.14
CA PHE A 541 11.36 34.81 -4.27
C PHE A 541 10.18 34.18 -5.01
N LYS A 542 8.94 34.52 -4.61
CA LYS A 542 7.69 33.96 -5.14
C LYS A 542 7.53 34.12 -6.66
N TYR A 543 7.91 35.28 -7.21
CA TYR A 543 7.79 35.57 -8.65
C TYR A 543 9.08 35.31 -9.44
N SER A 544 10.15 34.82 -8.81
CA SER A 544 11.42 34.49 -9.48
C SER A 544 11.29 33.34 -10.49
N GLU A 545 12.17 33.32 -11.50
CA GLU A 545 12.28 32.20 -12.44
C GLU A 545 12.63 30.88 -11.74
N LEU A 546 13.39 30.93 -10.65
CA LEU A 546 13.67 29.77 -9.80
C LEU A 546 12.37 29.15 -9.29
N SER A 547 11.49 29.95 -8.67
CA SER A 547 10.22 29.46 -8.13
C SER A 547 9.32 28.89 -9.22
N LYS A 548 9.28 29.50 -10.41
CA LYS A 548 8.54 28.94 -11.56
C LYS A 548 9.09 27.56 -11.97
N SER A 549 10.41 27.47 -12.17
CA SER A 549 11.11 26.24 -12.57
C SER A 549 10.93 25.11 -11.54
N LEU A 550 11.03 25.43 -10.23
CA LEU A 550 10.79 24.47 -9.16
C LEU A 550 9.33 24.05 -9.08
N LEU A 551 8.37 24.98 -9.15
CA LEU A 551 6.94 24.66 -9.14
C LEU A 551 6.54 23.78 -10.33
N ASP A 552 7.09 24.00 -11.51
CA ASP A 552 6.84 23.13 -12.67
C ASP A 552 7.44 21.73 -12.50
N GLY A 553 8.64 21.63 -11.91
CA GLY A 553 9.21 20.35 -11.49
C GLY A 553 8.36 19.61 -10.45
N LEU A 554 7.83 20.33 -9.45
CA LEU A 554 6.95 19.77 -8.42
C LEU A 554 5.59 19.35 -9.00
N LYS A 555 5.01 20.09 -9.96
CA LYS A 555 3.78 19.67 -10.66
C LYS A 555 3.98 18.33 -11.38
N VAL A 556 5.12 18.13 -12.06
CA VAL A 556 5.42 16.85 -12.73
C VAL A 556 5.55 15.71 -11.72
N GLN A 557 6.26 15.93 -10.60
CA GLN A 557 6.36 14.95 -9.51
C GLN A 557 4.99 14.64 -8.88
N ARG A 558 4.15 15.66 -8.66
CA ARG A 558 2.78 15.52 -8.14
C ARG A 558 1.94 14.62 -9.05
N THR A 559 1.93 14.87 -10.37
CA THR A 559 1.19 14.06 -11.34
C THR A 559 1.67 12.60 -11.35
N ALA A 560 2.98 12.38 -11.26
CA ALA A 560 3.54 11.02 -11.18
C ALA A 560 3.14 10.30 -9.87
N LEU A 561 3.18 10.99 -8.73
CA LEU A 561 2.73 10.42 -7.44
C LEU A 561 1.23 10.17 -7.42
N ILE A 562 0.41 11.06 -7.97
CA ILE A 562 -1.05 10.88 -8.09
C ILE A 562 -1.38 9.69 -8.99
N SER A 563 -0.73 9.55 -10.14
CA SER A 563 -0.91 8.37 -11.01
C SER A 563 -0.55 7.07 -10.27
N LYS A 564 0.59 7.06 -9.55
CA LYS A 564 1.02 5.92 -8.73
C LYS A 564 0.02 5.60 -7.61
N ALA A 565 -0.41 6.61 -6.85
CA ALA A 565 -1.41 6.48 -5.79
C ALA A 565 -2.75 5.99 -6.33
N GLY A 566 -3.12 6.46 -7.52
CA GLY A 566 -4.29 6.03 -8.28
C GLY A 566 -4.27 4.55 -8.65
N ILE A 567 -3.13 4.04 -9.14
CA ILE A 567 -2.95 2.61 -9.43
C ILE A 567 -3.08 1.78 -8.15
N MET A 568 -2.46 2.22 -7.04
CA MET A 568 -2.57 1.54 -5.74
C MET A 568 -4.00 1.58 -5.17
N ALA A 569 -4.69 2.72 -5.29
CA ALA A 569 -6.08 2.88 -4.90
C ALA A 569 -7.00 1.95 -5.71
N LYS A 570 -6.90 1.95 -7.05
CA LYS A 570 -7.66 1.05 -7.92
C LYS A 570 -7.45 -0.41 -7.53
N GLY A 571 -6.20 -0.87 -7.46
CA GLY A 571 -5.89 -2.26 -7.12
C GLY A 571 -6.36 -2.66 -5.71
N LYS A 572 -6.27 -1.76 -4.72
CA LYS A 572 -6.83 -1.98 -3.37
C LYS A 572 -8.35 -2.09 -3.41
N LEU A 573 -9.05 -1.15 -4.06
CA LEU A 573 -10.51 -1.14 -4.16
C LEU A 573 -11.05 -2.37 -4.91
N GLU A 574 -10.40 -2.79 -5.99
CA GLU A 574 -10.73 -4.03 -6.71
C GLU A 574 -10.52 -5.28 -5.84
N THR A 575 -9.42 -5.34 -5.10
CA THR A 575 -9.12 -6.46 -4.17
C THR A 575 -10.17 -6.54 -3.05
N GLU A 576 -10.53 -5.40 -2.46
CA GLU A 576 -11.53 -5.34 -1.39
C GLU A 576 -12.95 -5.61 -1.90
N LEU A 577 -13.30 -5.20 -3.13
CA LEU A 577 -14.56 -5.58 -3.76
C LEU A 577 -14.68 -7.10 -3.90
N VAL A 578 -13.62 -7.78 -4.36
CA VAL A 578 -13.57 -9.24 -4.47
C VAL A 578 -13.64 -9.90 -3.09
N ALA A 579 -12.88 -9.39 -2.10
CA ALA A 579 -12.89 -9.91 -0.73
C ALA A 579 -14.27 -9.76 -0.09
N LEU A 580 -14.91 -8.60 -0.22
CA LEU A 580 -16.22 -8.33 0.37
C LEU A 580 -17.33 -9.14 -0.31
N LYS A 581 -17.26 -9.32 -1.64
CA LYS A 581 -18.13 -10.25 -2.38
C LYS A 581 -17.98 -11.69 -1.90
N GLN A 582 -16.76 -12.13 -1.59
CA GLN A 582 -16.53 -13.46 -1.01
C GLN A 582 -17.08 -13.55 0.43
N LEU A 583 -16.96 -12.51 1.25
CA LEU A 583 -17.55 -12.49 2.61
C LEU A 583 -19.09 -12.48 2.56
N LEU A 584 -19.71 -11.77 1.62
CA LEU A 584 -21.16 -11.81 1.37
C LEU A 584 -21.61 -13.21 0.92
N ALA A 585 -20.89 -13.85 0.00
CA ALA A 585 -21.16 -15.22 -0.42
C ALA A 585 -21.00 -16.24 0.73
N ASN A 586 -19.97 -16.08 1.55
CA ASN A 586 -19.75 -16.88 2.76
C ASN A 586 -20.90 -16.67 3.76
N GLY A 587 -21.31 -15.41 4.00
CA GLY A 587 -22.43 -15.06 4.86
C GLY A 587 -23.74 -15.69 4.40
N LEU A 588 -24.05 -15.62 3.10
CA LEU A 588 -25.22 -16.27 2.51
C LEU A 588 -25.18 -17.80 2.66
N ARG A 589 -24.01 -18.42 2.47
CA ARG A 589 -23.83 -19.87 2.71
C ARG A 589 -24.09 -20.23 4.17
N ILE A 590 -23.51 -19.49 5.13
CA ILE A 590 -23.74 -19.72 6.56
C ILE A 590 -25.23 -19.49 6.89
N LYS A 591 -25.90 -18.50 6.30
CA LYS A 591 -27.34 -18.23 6.44
C LYS A 591 -28.20 -19.41 5.98
N PHE A 592 -27.87 -19.99 4.82
CA PHE A 592 -28.55 -21.17 4.26
C PHE A 592 -28.35 -22.43 5.14
N GLU A 593 -27.11 -22.71 5.55
CA GLU A 593 -26.80 -23.83 6.45
C GLU A 593 -27.47 -23.64 7.82
N THR A 594 -27.43 -22.42 8.37
CA THR A 594 -28.10 -22.04 9.64
C THR A 594 -29.61 -22.27 9.54
N THR A 595 -30.25 -21.82 8.46
CA THR A 595 -31.70 -22.00 8.24
C THR A 595 -32.08 -23.47 8.05
N THR A 596 -31.25 -24.24 7.33
CA THR A 596 -31.44 -25.68 7.14
C THR A 596 -31.32 -26.43 8.47
N LYS A 597 -30.30 -26.13 9.28
CA LYS A 597 -30.10 -26.73 10.60
C LYS A 597 -31.17 -26.30 11.62
N GLU A 598 -31.64 -25.06 11.56
CA GLU A 598 -32.75 -24.58 12.38
C GLU A 598 -34.06 -25.29 12.02
N LYS A 599 -34.33 -25.52 10.72
CA LYS A 599 -35.48 -26.33 10.28
C LYS A 599 -35.38 -27.79 10.75
N GLU A 600 -34.24 -28.45 10.52
CA GLU A 600 -34.01 -29.82 11.00
C GLU A 600 -34.22 -29.92 12.53
N PHE A 601 -33.66 -28.97 13.28
CA PHE A 601 -33.83 -28.84 14.73
C PHE A 601 -35.31 -28.72 15.14
N LEU A 602 -36.08 -27.83 14.49
CA LEU A 602 -37.51 -27.64 14.79
C LEU A 602 -38.33 -28.89 14.46
N GLU A 603 -38.02 -29.57 13.35
CA GLU A 603 -38.67 -30.84 13.01
C GLU A 603 -38.36 -31.96 14.02
N GLU A 604 -37.10 -32.09 14.47
CA GLU A 604 -36.72 -33.04 15.51
C GLU A 604 -37.39 -32.72 16.85
N GLN A 605 -37.42 -31.45 17.24
CA GLN A 605 -38.08 -31.01 18.47
C GLN A 605 -39.60 -31.31 18.44
N LEU A 606 -40.26 -31.11 17.29
CA LEU A 606 -41.67 -31.47 17.10
C LEU A 606 -41.87 -33.00 17.18
N LYS A 607 -41.04 -33.79 16.49
CA LYS A 607 -41.07 -35.27 16.55
C LYS A 607 -40.85 -35.81 17.97
N ALA A 608 -40.04 -35.12 18.78
CA ALA A 608 -39.77 -35.45 20.17
C ALA A 608 -40.82 -34.88 21.18
N GLY A 609 -41.95 -34.37 20.71
CA GLY A 609 -43.02 -33.84 21.56
C GLY A 609 -42.61 -32.59 22.35
N GLY A 610 -41.70 -31.77 21.81
CA GLY A 610 -41.24 -30.52 22.39
C GLY A 610 -40.19 -30.64 23.51
N ARG A 611 -39.84 -31.85 23.96
CA ARG A 611 -39.10 -32.09 25.22
C ARG A 611 -37.58 -32.11 25.11
N THR A 612 -37.00 -32.10 23.91
CA THR A 612 -35.54 -32.24 23.70
C THR A 612 -34.84 -30.88 23.52
N ALA A 613 -34.19 -30.40 24.58
CA ALA A 613 -33.28 -29.26 24.49
C ALA A 613 -31.88 -29.71 23.97
N ILE A 614 -31.66 -29.60 22.66
CA ILE A 614 -30.38 -29.92 22.01
C ILE A 614 -29.26 -28.95 22.44
N VAL A 615 -29.62 -27.67 22.59
CA VAL A 615 -28.74 -26.65 23.18
C VAL A 615 -28.73 -26.84 24.70
N LYS A 616 -27.72 -27.54 25.22
CA LYS A 616 -27.55 -27.81 26.65
C LYS A 616 -27.17 -26.51 27.36
N LYS A 617 -27.72 -26.27 28.56
CA LYS A 617 -27.17 -25.26 29.48
C LYS A 617 -25.79 -25.73 29.93
N TYR A 618 -24.77 -24.92 29.73
CA TYR A 618 -23.44 -25.21 30.23
C TYR A 618 -23.36 -24.79 31.71
N LYS A 619 -22.63 -25.58 32.51
CA LYS A 619 -22.08 -25.05 33.76
C LYS A 619 -21.01 -24.03 33.39
N TYR A 620 -21.03 -22.87 34.04
CA TYR A 620 -20.04 -21.82 33.91
C TYR A 620 -19.61 -21.37 35.30
N SER A 621 -18.42 -20.78 35.39
CA SER A 621 -17.89 -20.16 36.59
C SER A 621 -17.47 -18.74 36.25
N VAL A 622 -17.59 -17.83 37.22
CA VAL A 622 -17.04 -16.47 37.16
C VAL A 622 -15.69 -16.39 37.89
N ALA A 623 -15.16 -17.52 38.36
CA ALA A 623 -13.84 -17.59 38.95
C ALA A 623 -12.76 -17.30 37.90
N VAL A 624 -11.94 -16.30 38.19
CA VAL A 624 -10.79 -15.86 37.40
C VAL A 624 -9.49 -16.18 38.16
N GLN A 625 -8.33 -15.86 37.59
CA GLN A 625 -7.04 -16.04 38.30
C GLN A 625 -6.81 -14.94 39.34
N ASP A 626 -5.88 -15.16 40.28
CA ASP A 626 -5.61 -14.26 41.40
C ASP A 626 -5.14 -12.84 40.98
N ASP A 627 -4.68 -12.67 39.73
CA ASP A 627 -4.30 -11.40 39.12
C ASP A 627 -5.44 -10.69 38.36
N GLN A 628 -6.65 -11.26 38.38
CA GLN A 628 -7.81 -10.81 37.63
C GLN A 628 -9.01 -10.54 38.55
N LEU A 629 -9.87 -9.61 38.14
CA LEU A 629 -11.18 -9.38 38.74
C LEU A 629 -12.27 -9.66 37.71
N TYR A 630 -13.29 -10.42 38.09
CA TYR A 630 -14.47 -10.59 37.25
C TYR A 630 -15.36 -9.34 37.34
N TRP A 631 -15.60 -8.71 36.19
CA TRP A 631 -16.57 -7.63 36.03
C TRP A 631 -17.64 -8.03 35.00
N PRO A 632 -18.94 -7.89 35.28
CA PRO A 632 -20.00 -8.23 34.34
C PRO A 632 -20.11 -7.17 33.23
N TYR A 633 -20.13 -7.61 31.97
CA TYR A 633 -20.34 -6.70 30.84
C TYR A 633 -21.83 -6.35 30.68
N GLU A 634 -22.19 -5.10 31.00
CA GLU A 634 -23.56 -4.59 30.92
C GLU A 634 -23.89 -3.84 29.60
N GLY A 635 -22.91 -3.72 28.70
CA GLY A 635 -23.03 -2.99 27.42
C GLY A 635 -22.18 -1.73 27.33
N GLU A 636 -21.59 -1.31 28.45
CA GLU A 636 -20.55 -0.28 28.53
C GLU A 636 -19.17 -0.81 28.11
N TYR A 637 -18.31 0.07 27.61
CA TYR A 637 -16.95 -0.26 27.18
C TYR A 637 -15.93 0.59 27.95
N TRP A 638 -15.14 -0.04 28.81
CA TRP A 638 -14.08 0.62 29.56
C TRP A 638 -12.74 0.50 28.83
N ARG A 639 -11.99 1.60 28.75
CA ARG A 639 -10.74 1.68 27.96
C ARG A 639 -9.66 0.70 28.45
N ASP A 640 -9.68 0.40 29.74
CA ASP A 640 -8.79 -0.50 30.46
C ASP A 640 -9.25 -1.97 30.45
N GLU A 641 -10.50 -2.27 30.08
CA GLU A 641 -10.99 -3.62 29.78
C GLU A 641 -10.78 -4.04 28.31
N LEU A 642 -10.46 -3.10 27.41
CA LEU A 642 -10.24 -3.44 26.00
C LEU A 642 -9.11 -4.47 25.86
N GLY A 643 -9.45 -5.63 25.30
CA GLY A 643 -8.58 -6.80 25.15
C GLY A 643 -8.65 -7.84 26.27
N THR A 644 -9.38 -7.59 27.36
CA THR A 644 -9.54 -8.55 28.48
C THR A 644 -10.91 -9.23 28.52
N TYR A 645 -11.86 -8.82 27.68
CA TYR A 645 -13.17 -9.47 27.59
C TYR A 645 -13.06 -10.96 27.25
N GLN A 646 -13.83 -11.79 27.96
CA GLN A 646 -14.07 -13.20 27.65
C GLN A 646 -15.58 -13.45 27.62
N TYR A 647 -16.09 -14.02 26.52
CA TYR A 647 -17.52 -14.28 26.40
C TYR A 647 -17.90 -15.56 27.16
N THR A 648 -18.77 -15.46 28.17
CA THR A 648 -19.29 -16.65 28.87
C THR A 648 -20.39 -17.32 28.05
N MET A 649 -20.08 -18.47 27.45
CA MET A 649 -21.06 -19.28 26.72
C MET A 649 -21.93 -20.02 27.74
N THR A 650 -23.18 -19.57 27.90
CA THR A 650 -24.14 -20.16 28.86
C THR A 650 -24.87 -21.38 28.33
N LYS A 651 -24.93 -21.56 27.00
CA LYS A 651 -25.64 -22.64 26.33
C LYS A 651 -25.06 -22.93 24.94
N GLY A 652 -25.01 -24.20 24.56
CA GLY A 652 -24.55 -24.66 23.23
C GLY A 652 -24.69 -26.19 23.07
N CYS A 653 -24.22 -26.73 21.94
CA CYS A 653 -24.28 -28.17 21.65
C CYS A 653 -22.93 -28.93 21.72
N ILE A 654 -21.81 -28.21 21.72
CA ILE A 654 -20.46 -28.81 21.83
C ILE A 654 -20.16 -29.12 23.30
N GLU A 655 -19.38 -30.17 23.61
CA GLU A 655 -19.00 -30.44 25.00
C GLU A 655 -17.90 -29.46 25.46
N ARG A 656 -18.12 -28.77 26.60
CA ARG A 656 -17.23 -27.72 27.13
C ARG A 656 -15.83 -28.22 27.51
N ASP A 657 -15.62 -29.52 27.66
CA ASP A 657 -14.27 -30.08 27.87
C ASP A 657 -13.52 -30.31 26.53
N THR A 658 -14.25 -30.26 25.41
CA THR A 658 -13.69 -30.30 24.05
C THR A 658 -13.52 -28.90 23.43
N ALA A 659 -14.40 -27.96 23.77
CA ALA A 659 -14.31 -26.54 23.39
C ALA A 659 -13.91 -25.67 24.58
N ASN A 660 -12.84 -24.89 24.43
CA ASN A 660 -12.12 -24.16 25.49
C ASN A 660 -11.19 -25.04 26.36
N ARG A 661 -10.41 -25.93 25.75
CA ARG A 661 -9.28 -26.58 26.46
C ARG A 661 -8.31 -25.53 27.02
N ASN A 662 -8.24 -25.43 28.35
CA ASN A 662 -7.36 -24.51 29.07
C ASN A 662 -5.91 -24.59 28.57
N VAL A 663 -5.31 -23.42 28.36
CA VAL A 663 -3.91 -23.29 27.92
C VAL A 663 -2.95 -24.01 28.88
N GLN A 664 -3.21 -23.95 30.18
CA GLN A 664 -2.41 -24.61 31.23
C GLN A 664 -2.40 -26.14 31.15
N SER A 665 -3.37 -26.79 30.48
CA SER A 665 -3.30 -28.25 30.29
C SER A 665 -2.20 -28.70 29.30
N ALA A 666 -1.48 -27.75 28.70
CA ALA A 666 -0.39 -27.98 27.78
C ALA A 666 1.01 -27.72 28.36
N GLU A 667 1.15 -27.17 29.58
CA GLU A 667 2.46 -27.07 30.26
C GLU A 667 2.90 -28.44 30.86
N ALA A 668 2.07 -29.48 30.69
CA ALA A 668 2.30 -30.86 31.11
C ALA A 668 2.58 -31.83 29.93
N MET A 669 2.96 -31.33 28.74
CA MET A 669 3.37 -32.16 27.57
C MET A 669 4.51 -31.54 26.77
#